data_AF-A0A2H3TG75-F1
#
_entry.id   AF-A0A2H3TG75-F1
#
_cell.length_a   1.000
_cell.length_b   1.000
_cell.length_c   1.000
_cell.angle_alpha   90.00
_cell.angle_beta   90.00
_cell.angle_gamma   90.00
#
_symmetry.space_group_name_H-M   'P 1'
#
loop_
_entity.id
_entity.type
_entity.pdbx_description
1 polymer ?
#
loop_
_entity_poly.entity_id
_entity_poly.type
_entity_poly.pdbx_seq_one_letter_code
_entity_poly.pdbx_strand_id
1 'polypeptide(L)'
;MIGQGKTCGQAEGDCIAEVIDTLNFHVYFCHQLYQQQPPKQTDSAYSSLDYRPLEGFILAISPFNFTALGAHIAFTPAILGNVILWKPSPMAVLSNYLLYQIFEEAGLPSGVVQFLPVADPKIVVEPALASRDFSGLHYTGSSAVLRSLTSQIGTNTATYKTFPRIVGESGGKNFHLVHNSFDDVDWLASAAVRSAYEFQGQKCSALSRLFVPKSLWEKGDLKKSLLREAAKFTHGDDIKQIHHPLGPIVSEAAFNRFGEFIQQAKKECHELIYGGRQDGSKGFFLQPAIFEVNPSDQSGESDLMTKEIFGPLFAVQTYDDASPTGFEDVCDLIDRTTEYGLAGAVFSRDRYAVQIASDRLRDSVGMLVINDKCTGAVIGANPFGGARSSGTNDKANSVNVLLRFSSIRCIKDSFVTGSTTLSACHTADPQGNLGGALTAGLLAPITNTNAYSIERLITTVGTKVSKQRVEKELSEHSSKLEVLLAKDNVRAVEQADVVILAFKPVKREEVFAAPGIKEALRGKLVISIMAGVSIKELNRLALEQGDSIPVQAVRAMPNMAAKIRQAVTLYTVSEASFSDKNKDLTAWVFSQVGEAQQIPETNFDISAVLVGCAGSLLLLAVDGLLDAAVAEGVKRPEATKMVVSSAIGMLGLVPAGNHPSVLRENIASPGGCSIRALLELEKLGVRSAYTTAILTAAEKSKGLSK
;
A
#
# COMPACT_ATOMS: atom_id res chain seq x y z
N MET A 1 -41.08 -9.53 12.19
CA MET A 1 -42.00 -9.31 13.33
C MET A 1 -42.36 -10.61 14.03
N ILE A 2 -43.21 -11.47 13.44
CA ILE A 2 -43.77 -12.68 14.08
C ILE A 2 -42.70 -13.62 14.65
N GLY A 3 -41.73 -14.05 13.84
CA GLY A 3 -40.74 -15.04 14.26
C GLY A 3 -39.70 -14.56 15.28
N GLN A 4 -39.46 -13.24 15.35
CA GLN A 4 -38.34 -12.66 16.11
C GLN A 4 -38.78 -11.70 17.23
N GLY A 5 -40.07 -11.37 17.35
CA GLY A 5 -40.57 -10.43 18.37
C GLY A 5 -40.31 -8.95 18.08
N LYS A 6 -40.02 -8.59 16.82
CA LYS A 6 -39.78 -7.19 16.41
C LYS A 6 -41.08 -6.40 16.28
N THR A 7 -41.06 -5.14 16.71
CA THR A 7 -42.09 -4.16 16.34
C THR A 7 -42.00 -3.80 14.86
N CYS A 8 -43.01 -3.08 14.34
CA CYS A 8 -43.04 -2.67 12.94
C CYS A 8 -41.80 -1.82 12.58
N GLY A 9 -41.49 -0.77 13.35
CA GLY A 9 -40.33 0.08 13.07
C GLY A 9 -38.98 -0.67 13.16
N GLN A 10 -38.85 -1.64 14.07
CA GLN A 10 -37.62 -2.45 14.17
C GLN A 10 -37.52 -3.47 13.02
N ALA A 11 -38.64 -3.97 12.50
CA ALA A 11 -38.67 -4.87 11.36
C ALA A 11 -38.44 -4.13 10.04
N GLU A 12 -39.00 -2.92 9.88
CA GLU A 12 -38.77 -2.05 8.72
C GLU A 12 -37.27 -1.71 8.61
N GLY A 13 -36.67 -1.24 9.71
CA GLY A 13 -35.26 -0.89 9.75
C GLY A 13 -34.33 -2.07 9.43
N ASP A 14 -34.60 -3.26 9.96
CA ASP A 14 -33.77 -4.46 9.75
C ASP A 14 -34.11 -5.20 8.45
N CYS A 15 -35.32 -5.75 8.35
CA CYS A 15 -35.68 -6.70 7.32
C CYS A 15 -35.83 -6.08 5.93
N ILE A 16 -36.00 -4.75 5.86
CA ILE A 16 -36.24 -4.02 4.61
C ILE A 16 -35.08 -3.07 4.37
N ALA A 17 -34.95 -1.99 5.14
CA ALA A 17 -33.97 -0.95 4.87
C ALA A 17 -32.53 -1.48 4.93
N GLU A 18 -32.13 -2.12 6.04
CA GLU A 18 -30.77 -2.62 6.23
C GLU A 18 -30.45 -3.79 5.28
N VAL A 19 -31.41 -4.65 4.94
CA VAL A 19 -31.22 -5.67 3.87
C VAL A 19 -30.97 -5.01 2.52
N ILE A 20 -31.82 -4.08 2.10
CA ILE A 20 -31.67 -3.37 0.81
C ILE A 20 -30.33 -2.64 0.75
N ASP A 21 -29.97 -1.91 1.82
CA ASP A 21 -28.70 -1.19 1.89
C ASP A 21 -27.51 -2.14 1.86
N THR A 22 -27.56 -3.26 2.58
CA THR A 22 -26.49 -4.29 2.53
C THR A 22 -26.22 -4.69 1.08
N LEU A 23 -27.27 -4.98 0.30
CA LEU A 23 -27.12 -5.45 -1.07
C LEU A 23 -26.59 -4.35 -1.99
N ASN A 24 -27.20 -3.17 -1.94
CA ASN A 24 -26.83 -2.06 -2.82
C ASN A 24 -25.40 -1.57 -2.54
N PHE A 25 -25.05 -1.35 -1.26
CA PHE A 25 -23.71 -0.90 -0.90
C PHE A 25 -22.66 -1.97 -1.14
N HIS A 26 -22.97 -3.27 -1.00
CA HIS A 26 -21.99 -4.32 -1.29
C HIS A 26 -21.67 -4.43 -2.77
N VAL A 27 -22.66 -4.30 -3.66
CA VAL A 27 -22.40 -4.20 -5.11
C VAL A 27 -21.48 -3.01 -5.39
N TYR A 28 -21.77 -1.85 -4.78
CA TYR A 28 -20.95 -0.65 -4.91
C TYR A 28 -19.53 -0.85 -4.38
N PHE A 29 -19.35 -1.44 -3.19
CA PHE A 29 -18.05 -1.70 -2.59
C PHE A 29 -17.25 -2.76 -3.36
N CYS A 30 -17.89 -3.77 -3.95
CA CYS A 30 -17.24 -4.70 -4.87
C CYS A 30 -16.67 -3.98 -6.10
N HIS A 31 -17.45 -3.06 -6.69
CA HIS A 31 -16.97 -2.23 -7.78
C HIS A 31 -15.75 -1.38 -7.38
N GLN A 32 -15.81 -0.70 -6.22
CA GLN A 32 -14.69 0.07 -5.69
C GLN A 32 -13.45 -0.81 -5.42
N LEU A 33 -13.65 -2.02 -4.92
CA LEU A 33 -12.59 -2.99 -4.64
C LEU A 33 -11.88 -3.39 -5.94
N TYR A 34 -12.63 -3.72 -7.00
CA TYR A 34 -12.04 -4.15 -8.27
C TYR A 34 -11.32 -3.02 -9.01
N GLN A 35 -11.69 -1.76 -8.75
CA GLN A 35 -10.97 -0.59 -9.25
C GLN A 35 -9.60 -0.37 -8.59
N GLN A 36 -9.31 -1.02 -7.46
CA GLN A 36 -8.00 -0.95 -6.82
C GLN A 36 -6.97 -1.73 -7.66
N GLN A 37 -6.40 -1.09 -8.67
CA GLN A 37 -5.40 -1.65 -9.57
C GLN A 37 -4.04 -0.94 -9.36
N PRO A 38 -2.92 -1.66 -9.48
CA PRO A 38 -1.60 -1.03 -9.37
C PRO A 38 -1.40 -0.03 -10.50
N PRO A 39 -0.76 1.12 -10.23
CA PRO A 39 -0.41 2.05 -11.29
C PRO A 39 0.59 1.41 -12.25
N LYS A 40 0.55 1.83 -13.53
CA LYS A 40 1.53 1.41 -14.54
C LYS A 40 2.94 1.76 -14.06
N GLN A 41 3.80 0.74 -13.94
CA GLN A 41 5.16 0.90 -13.41
C GLN A 41 6.18 1.24 -14.50
N THR A 42 6.05 0.66 -15.70
CA THR A 42 6.96 0.88 -16.83
C THR A 42 6.18 0.80 -18.15
N ASP A 43 6.79 1.24 -19.26
CA ASP A 43 6.23 1.03 -20.60
C ASP A 43 6.34 -0.42 -21.09
N SER A 44 7.25 -1.19 -20.48
CA SER A 44 7.57 -2.57 -20.87
C SER A 44 6.74 -3.64 -20.17
N ALA A 45 5.94 -3.27 -19.17
CA ALA A 45 5.10 -4.20 -18.42
C ALA A 45 3.85 -3.51 -17.88
N TYR A 46 2.77 -4.28 -17.78
CA TYR A 46 1.56 -3.88 -17.09
C TYR A 46 1.22 -4.94 -16.04
N SER A 47 0.67 -4.50 -14.90
CA SER A 47 0.21 -5.38 -13.83
C SER A 47 -1.28 -5.16 -13.61
N SER A 48 -2.00 -6.23 -13.36
CA SER A 48 -3.40 -6.20 -12.90
C SER A 48 -3.57 -7.10 -11.68
N LEU A 49 -4.57 -6.79 -10.87
CA LEU A 49 -5.01 -7.59 -9.74
C LEU A 49 -6.31 -8.30 -10.10
N ASP A 50 -6.29 -9.62 -9.89
CA ASP A 50 -7.40 -10.53 -10.04
C ASP A 50 -7.92 -10.92 -8.64
N TYR A 51 -9.12 -10.44 -8.31
CA TYR A 51 -9.79 -10.64 -7.02
C TYR A 51 -10.62 -11.92 -7.04
N ARG A 52 -9.94 -13.06 -6.90
CA ARG A 52 -10.60 -14.37 -6.93
C ARG A 52 -11.39 -14.63 -5.65
N PRO A 53 -12.47 -15.44 -5.68
CA PRO A 53 -13.05 -16.00 -4.45
C PRO A 53 -12.05 -16.89 -3.71
N LEU A 54 -12.39 -17.28 -2.49
CA LEU A 54 -11.65 -18.31 -1.77
C LEU A 54 -11.90 -19.67 -2.43
N GLU A 55 -10.85 -20.46 -2.59
CA GLU A 55 -10.96 -21.83 -3.11
C GLU A 55 -11.54 -22.74 -2.01
N GLY A 56 -12.76 -23.23 -2.19
CA GLY A 56 -13.49 -24.07 -1.22
C GLY A 56 -14.88 -23.51 -0.90
N PHE A 57 -15.36 -23.67 0.32
CA PHE A 57 -16.64 -23.12 0.77
C PHE A 57 -16.52 -22.31 2.06
N ILE A 58 -17.52 -21.46 2.31
CA ILE A 58 -17.64 -20.66 3.52
C ILE A 58 -18.81 -21.19 4.36
N LEU A 59 -18.54 -21.42 5.64
CA LEU A 59 -19.57 -21.69 6.64
C LEU A 59 -20.12 -20.36 7.16
N ALA A 60 -21.38 -20.08 6.83
CA ALA A 60 -22.11 -18.88 7.24
C ALA A 60 -23.04 -19.23 8.42
N ILE A 61 -22.80 -18.65 9.60
CA ILE A 61 -23.61 -18.89 10.80
C ILE A 61 -24.20 -17.55 11.26
N SER A 62 -25.52 -17.38 11.06
CA SER A 62 -26.20 -16.11 11.33
C SER A 62 -27.03 -16.13 12.63
N PRO A 63 -27.17 -14.98 13.32
CA PRO A 63 -27.84 -14.88 14.59
C PRO A 63 -29.36 -14.71 14.40
N PHE A 64 -30.11 -14.58 15.50
CA PHE A 64 -31.56 -14.38 15.43
C PHE A 64 -31.99 -12.92 15.32
N ASN A 65 -31.15 -11.99 15.73
CA ASN A 65 -31.55 -10.64 16.09
C ASN A 65 -31.72 -9.69 14.90
N PHE A 66 -31.08 -9.98 13.77
CA PHE A 66 -31.22 -9.21 12.52
C PHE A 66 -31.32 -10.15 11.32
N THR A 67 -32.33 -9.93 10.50
CA THR A 67 -32.46 -10.58 9.19
C THR A 67 -31.42 -10.03 8.22
N ALA A 68 -31.08 -8.75 8.32
CA ALA A 68 -30.00 -8.12 7.57
C ALA A 68 -28.64 -8.76 7.84
N LEU A 69 -28.37 -9.22 9.07
CA LEU A 69 -27.16 -10.00 9.34
C LEU A 69 -27.18 -11.36 8.65
N GLY A 70 -28.35 -11.98 8.46
CA GLY A 70 -28.48 -13.14 7.58
C GLY A 70 -28.07 -12.82 6.14
N ALA A 71 -28.57 -11.68 5.62
CA ALA A 71 -28.20 -11.20 4.29
C ALA A 71 -26.69 -10.95 4.16
N HIS A 72 -26.13 -10.22 5.12
CA HIS A 72 -24.72 -9.91 5.21
C HIS A 72 -23.85 -11.18 5.27
N ILE A 73 -24.17 -12.10 6.18
CA ILE A 73 -23.32 -13.24 6.46
C ILE A 73 -23.28 -14.22 5.29
N ALA A 74 -24.43 -14.45 4.64
CA ALA A 74 -24.52 -15.40 3.53
C ALA A 74 -24.13 -14.77 2.19
N PHE A 75 -24.64 -13.58 1.84
CA PHE A 75 -24.56 -13.08 0.47
C PHE A 75 -23.35 -12.17 0.20
N THR A 76 -22.72 -11.59 1.23
CA THR A 76 -21.45 -10.84 1.09
C THR A 76 -20.30 -11.68 0.56
N PRO A 77 -20.07 -12.91 1.04
CA PRO A 77 -19.10 -13.78 0.39
C PRO A 77 -19.61 -14.32 -0.97
N ALA A 78 -20.92 -14.56 -1.12
CA ALA A 78 -21.48 -15.11 -2.36
C ALA A 78 -21.31 -14.16 -3.57
N ILE A 79 -21.50 -12.84 -3.37
CA ILE A 79 -21.33 -11.84 -4.45
C ILE A 79 -19.89 -11.78 -4.96
N LEU A 80 -18.90 -12.20 -4.15
CA LEU A 80 -17.49 -12.30 -4.53
C LEU A 80 -17.15 -13.62 -5.25
N GLY A 81 -18.14 -14.48 -5.48
CA GLY A 81 -17.99 -15.76 -6.18
C GLY A 81 -17.74 -16.97 -5.27
N ASN A 82 -17.91 -16.84 -3.96
CA ASN A 82 -17.78 -17.97 -3.02
C ASN A 82 -19.08 -18.80 -2.96
N VAL A 83 -18.96 -20.08 -2.59
CA VAL A 83 -20.11 -20.95 -2.28
C VAL A 83 -20.29 -21.13 -0.78
N ILE A 84 -21.54 -21.18 -0.33
CA ILE A 84 -21.91 -20.92 1.07
C ILE A 84 -22.74 -22.06 1.65
N LEU A 85 -22.37 -22.53 2.84
CA LEU A 85 -23.23 -23.33 3.71
C LEU A 85 -23.83 -22.40 4.76
N TRP A 86 -25.10 -22.03 4.60
CA TRP A 86 -25.75 -21.08 5.50
C TRP A 86 -26.59 -21.78 6.55
N LYS A 87 -26.13 -21.73 7.80
CA LYS A 87 -26.83 -22.20 8.99
C LYS A 87 -27.47 -21.01 9.75
N PRO A 88 -28.75 -20.70 9.52
CA PRO A 88 -29.43 -19.65 10.27
C PRO A 88 -29.69 -20.04 11.74
N SER A 89 -29.93 -19.05 12.57
CA SER A 89 -30.50 -19.27 13.91
C SER A 89 -31.90 -19.90 13.81
N PRO A 90 -32.25 -20.90 14.64
CA PRO A 90 -33.60 -21.49 14.68
C PRO A 90 -34.70 -20.45 14.90
N MET A 91 -34.41 -19.37 15.62
CA MET A 91 -35.36 -18.30 15.94
C MET A 91 -35.53 -17.25 14.83
N ALA A 92 -34.78 -17.36 13.73
CA ALA A 92 -34.91 -16.48 12.56
C ALA A 92 -35.06 -17.26 11.24
N VAL A 93 -35.41 -18.54 11.31
CA VAL A 93 -35.57 -19.38 10.10
C VAL A 93 -36.63 -18.79 9.16
N LEU A 94 -37.76 -18.33 9.69
CA LEU A 94 -38.86 -17.81 8.86
C LEU A 94 -38.43 -16.63 7.98
N SER A 95 -37.82 -15.60 8.57
CA SER A 95 -37.38 -14.41 7.82
C SER A 95 -36.21 -14.74 6.88
N ASN A 96 -35.27 -15.56 7.34
CA ASN A 96 -34.10 -15.94 6.54
C ASN A 96 -34.47 -16.89 5.37
N TYR A 97 -35.48 -17.74 5.53
CA TYR A 97 -35.97 -18.59 4.44
C TYR A 97 -36.70 -17.77 3.39
N LEU A 98 -37.53 -16.80 3.79
CA LEU A 98 -38.14 -15.86 2.84
C LEU A 98 -37.08 -15.06 2.09
N LEU A 99 -36.04 -14.58 2.78
CA LEU A 99 -34.90 -13.93 2.15
C LEU A 99 -34.20 -14.85 1.14
N TYR A 100 -33.95 -16.10 1.50
CA TYR A 100 -33.38 -17.10 0.60
C TYR A 100 -34.24 -17.30 -0.66
N GLN A 101 -35.55 -17.46 -0.51
CA GLN A 101 -36.48 -17.59 -1.63
C GLN A 101 -36.48 -16.36 -2.55
N ILE A 102 -36.42 -15.15 -1.98
CA ILE A 102 -36.28 -13.91 -2.76
C ILE A 102 -35.00 -13.95 -3.63
N PHE A 103 -33.89 -14.47 -3.10
CA PHE A 103 -32.67 -14.63 -3.89
C PHE A 103 -32.77 -15.71 -4.96
N GLU A 104 -33.44 -16.84 -4.69
CA GLU A 104 -33.73 -17.84 -5.71
C GLU A 104 -34.58 -17.26 -6.84
N GLU A 105 -35.63 -16.50 -6.51
CA GLU A 105 -36.47 -15.77 -7.47
C GLU A 105 -35.70 -14.70 -8.26
N ALA A 106 -34.74 -14.04 -7.62
CA ALA A 106 -33.84 -13.07 -8.26
C ALA A 106 -32.79 -13.69 -9.18
N GLY A 107 -32.70 -15.04 -9.24
CA GLY A 107 -31.82 -15.77 -10.14
C GLY A 107 -30.50 -16.22 -9.52
N LEU A 108 -30.40 -16.34 -8.19
CA LEU A 108 -29.27 -16.99 -7.54
C LEU A 108 -29.07 -18.41 -8.10
N PRO A 109 -27.90 -18.75 -8.66
CA PRO A 109 -27.68 -20.09 -9.21
C PRO A 109 -27.77 -21.17 -8.12
N SER A 110 -28.39 -22.30 -8.48
CA SER A 110 -28.51 -23.44 -7.57
C SER A 110 -27.14 -23.91 -7.06
N GLY A 111 -27.06 -24.16 -5.75
CA GLY A 111 -25.83 -24.62 -5.08
C GLY A 111 -24.85 -23.52 -4.66
N VAL A 112 -25.05 -22.25 -5.05
CA VAL A 112 -24.21 -21.14 -4.57
C VAL A 112 -24.41 -20.88 -3.08
N VAL A 113 -25.67 -20.87 -2.61
CA VAL A 113 -26.01 -20.82 -1.19
C VAL A 113 -26.88 -22.02 -0.84
N GLN A 114 -26.41 -22.82 0.10
CA GLN A 114 -27.14 -23.96 0.66
C GLN A 114 -27.77 -23.54 2.00
N PHE A 115 -29.09 -23.43 2.03
CA PHE A 115 -29.84 -23.06 3.23
C PHE A 115 -30.06 -24.28 4.14
N LEU A 116 -29.41 -24.31 5.31
CA LEU A 116 -29.34 -25.49 6.20
C LEU A 116 -29.88 -25.18 7.61
N PRO A 117 -31.20 -24.99 7.77
CA PRO A 117 -31.81 -24.82 9.08
C PRO A 117 -31.79 -26.15 9.84
N VAL A 118 -31.11 -26.17 10.98
CA VAL A 118 -31.00 -27.35 11.85
C VAL A 118 -31.24 -26.96 13.30
N ALA A 119 -31.88 -27.87 14.05
CA ALA A 119 -32.07 -27.71 15.49
C ALA A 119 -30.73 -27.88 16.24
N ASP A 120 -29.99 -28.95 15.93
CA ASP A 120 -28.63 -29.15 16.42
C ASP A 120 -27.61 -28.57 15.41
N PRO A 121 -26.89 -27.49 15.76
CA PRO A 121 -25.90 -26.89 14.86
C PRO A 121 -24.74 -27.84 14.51
N LYS A 122 -24.44 -28.85 15.36
CA LYS A 122 -23.33 -29.79 15.13
C LYS A 122 -23.46 -30.58 13.84
N ILE A 123 -24.69 -30.88 13.44
CA ILE A 123 -25.01 -31.61 12.19
C ILE A 123 -24.41 -30.92 10.96
N VAL A 124 -24.31 -29.58 10.97
CA VAL A 124 -23.71 -28.82 9.87
C VAL A 124 -22.27 -28.43 10.19
N VAL A 125 -22.00 -27.99 11.41
CA VAL A 125 -20.70 -27.41 11.80
C VAL A 125 -19.59 -28.46 11.85
N GLU A 126 -19.83 -29.64 12.46
CA GLU A 126 -18.77 -30.64 12.63
C GLU A 126 -18.29 -31.21 11.27
N PRO A 127 -19.18 -31.63 10.35
CA PRO A 127 -18.74 -32.05 9.01
C PRO A 127 -18.08 -30.92 8.21
N ALA A 128 -18.55 -29.68 8.35
CA ALA A 128 -17.95 -28.53 7.68
C ALA A 128 -16.50 -28.31 8.14
N LEU A 129 -16.24 -28.29 9.45
CA LEU A 129 -14.89 -28.12 10.00
C LEU A 129 -13.97 -29.33 9.81
N ALA A 130 -14.52 -30.50 9.51
CA ALA A 130 -13.75 -31.69 9.14
C ALA A 130 -13.36 -31.73 7.65
N SER A 131 -13.97 -30.87 6.81
CA SER A 131 -13.74 -30.88 5.37
C SER A 131 -12.41 -30.22 4.98
N ARG A 132 -11.70 -30.87 4.06
CA ARG A 132 -10.47 -30.34 3.43
C ARG A 132 -10.72 -29.04 2.64
N ASP A 133 -11.96 -28.84 2.19
CA ASP A 133 -12.41 -27.71 1.35
C ASP A 133 -13.00 -26.55 2.17
N PHE A 134 -12.95 -26.61 3.50
CA PHE A 134 -13.36 -25.51 4.35
C PHE A 134 -12.36 -24.35 4.24
N SER A 135 -12.86 -23.17 3.83
CA SER A 135 -11.99 -22.03 3.48
C SER A 135 -12.33 -20.75 4.22
N GLY A 136 -13.47 -20.70 4.92
CA GLY A 136 -13.76 -19.59 5.80
C GLY A 136 -14.99 -19.79 6.68
N LEU A 137 -14.99 -19.04 7.79
CA LEU A 137 -16.12 -18.90 8.69
C LEU A 137 -16.60 -17.44 8.63
N HIS A 138 -17.87 -17.24 8.33
CA HIS A 138 -18.54 -15.95 8.53
C HIS A 138 -19.59 -16.13 9.63
N TYR A 139 -19.34 -15.53 10.79
CA TYR A 139 -20.06 -15.84 12.01
C TYR A 139 -20.59 -14.58 12.67
N THR A 140 -21.82 -14.64 13.18
CA THR A 140 -22.25 -13.73 14.24
C THR A 140 -23.02 -14.48 15.32
N GLY A 141 -22.64 -14.25 16.58
CA GLY A 141 -23.23 -14.92 17.73
C GLY A 141 -22.45 -14.65 19.02
N SER A 142 -22.45 -15.58 19.98
CA SER A 142 -21.72 -15.38 21.24
C SER A 142 -20.20 -15.51 21.06
N SER A 143 -19.45 -14.77 21.87
CA SER A 143 -17.98 -14.80 21.89
C SER A 143 -17.43 -16.16 22.31
N ALA A 144 -18.11 -16.86 23.22
CA ALA A 144 -17.74 -18.20 23.66
C ALA A 144 -17.75 -19.21 22.51
N VAL A 145 -18.79 -19.17 21.66
CA VAL A 145 -18.88 -20.04 20.49
C VAL A 145 -17.85 -19.65 19.43
N LEU A 146 -17.64 -18.35 19.16
CA LEU A 146 -16.60 -17.90 18.23
C LEU A 146 -15.20 -18.38 18.66
N ARG A 147 -14.85 -18.23 19.94
CA ARG A 147 -13.58 -18.74 20.49
C ARG A 147 -13.45 -20.26 20.33
N SER A 148 -14.53 -21.00 20.59
CA SER A 148 -14.55 -22.46 20.41
C SER A 148 -14.33 -22.85 18.95
N LEU A 149 -15.03 -22.22 18.00
CA LEU A 149 -14.87 -22.47 16.57
C LEU A 149 -13.46 -22.13 16.10
N THR A 150 -12.93 -20.98 16.49
CA THR A 150 -11.56 -20.56 16.17
C THR A 150 -10.53 -21.56 16.69
N SER A 151 -10.71 -22.07 17.91
CA SER A 151 -9.83 -23.09 18.48
C SER A 151 -9.88 -24.40 17.68
N GLN A 152 -11.08 -24.87 17.32
CA GLN A 152 -11.26 -26.08 16.51
C GLN A 152 -10.63 -25.92 15.11
N ILE A 153 -10.82 -24.76 14.49
CA ILE A 153 -10.18 -24.42 13.21
C ILE A 153 -8.66 -24.46 13.35
N GLY A 154 -8.10 -23.87 14.40
CA GLY A 154 -6.67 -23.91 14.69
C GLY A 154 -6.11 -25.32 14.85
N THR A 155 -6.81 -26.19 15.58
CA THR A 155 -6.43 -27.60 15.77
C THR A 155 -6.44 -28.39 14.45
N ASN A 156 -7.37 -28.08 13.54
CA ASN A 156 -7.54 -28.79 12.27
C ASN A 156 -6.73 -28.20 11.10
N THR A 157 -5.83 -27.25 11.35
CA THR A 157 -5.10 -26.52 10.29
C THR A 157 -4.38 -27.42 9.27
N ALA A 158 -3.87 -28.57 9.69
CA ALA A 158 -3.20 -29.53 8.80
C ALA A 158 -4.15 -30.21 7.78
N THR A 159 -5.46 -30.19 8.03
CA THR A 159 -6.47 -30.81 7.16
C THR A 159 -6.81 -29.93 5.96
N TYR A 160 -6.80 -28.61 6.11
CA TYR A 160 -7.35 -27.68 5.11
C TYR A 160 -6.40 -27.45 3.92
N LYS A 161 -6.94 -27.30 2.71
CA LYS A 161 -6.16 -26.93 1.51
C LYS A 161 -5.54 -25.53 1.61
N THR A 162 -6.23 -24.62 2.28
CA THR A 162 -5.84 -23.23 2.50
C THR A 162 -6.06 -22.89 3.97
N PHE A 163 -5.47 -21.79 4.44
CA PHE A 163 -5.76 -21.29 5.78
C PHE A 163 -7.18 -20.69 5.81
N PRO A 164 -8.13 -21.28 6.56
CA PRO A 164 -9.49 -20.76 6.58
C PRO A 164 -9.52 -19.36 7.17
N ARG A 165 -10.29 -18.47 6.55
CA ARG A 165 -10.44 -17.09 7.04
C ARG A 165 -11.61 -16.98 7.99
N ILE A 166 -11.36 -16.47 9.19
CA ILE A 166 -12.39 -16.26 10.21
C ILE A 166 -12.79 -14.79 10.18
N VAL A 167 -14.07 -14.55 9.96
CA VAL A 167 -14.76 -13.26 10.10
C VAL A 167 -15.87 -13.48 11.11
N GLY A 168 -15.73 -12.85 12.27
CA GLY A 168 -16.61 -13.09 13.41
C GLY A 168 -16.99 -11.79 14.09
N GLU A 169 -18.28 -11.53 14.18
CA GLU A 169 -18.83 -10.51 15.06
C GLU A 169 -19.48 -11.20 16.27
N SER A 170 -19.40 -10.59 17.44
CA SER A 170 -20.02 -11.11 18.65
C SER A 170 -20.61 -10.01 19.52
N GLY A 171 -21.01 -10.38 20.74
CA GLY A 171 -21.71 -9.50 21.66
C GLY A 171 -20.89 -8.32 22.18
N GLY A 172 -21.55 -7.48 22.98
CA GLY A 172 -20.95 -6.32 23.60
C GLY A 172 -21.55 -5.98 24.96
N LYS A 173 -20.80 -5.23 25.76
CA LYS A 173 -21.27 -4.61 27.01
C LYS A 173 -21.16 -3.09 26.90
N ASN A 174 -22.03 -2.54 26.05
CA ASN A 174 -21.92 -1.18 25.54
C ASN A 174 -22.24 -0.13 26.61
N PHE A 175 -21.64 1.05 26.46
CA PHE A 175 -21.72 2.13 27.43
C PHE A 175 -22.18 3.45 26.82
N HIS A 176 -22.81 4.29 27.63
CA HIS A 176 -22.90 5.75 27.41
C HIS A 176 -22.12 6.42 28.54
N LEU A 177 -21.25 7.37 28.20
CA LEU A 177 -20.48 8.18 29.14
C LEU A 177 -20.93 9.64 29.02
N VAL A 178 -21.35 10.23 30.12
CA VAL A 178 -21.87 11.61 30.15
C VAL A 178 -20.84 12.50 30.84
N HIS A 179 -20.48 13.61 30.20
CA HIS A 179 -19.63 14.64 30.79
C HIS A 179 -20.49 15.73 31.44
N ASN A 180 -19.96 16.45 32.43
CA ASN A 180 -20.68 17.49 33.18
C ASN A 180 -21.12 18.69 32.31
N SER A 181 -20.53 18.86 31.12
CA SER A 181 -20.92 19.89 30.15
C SER A 181 -22.17 19.54 29.34
N PHE A 182 -22.73 18.33 29.50
CA PHE A 182 -23.95 17.92 28.83
C PHE A 182 -25.19 18.18 29.70
N ASP A 183 -26.09 19.04 29.22
CA ASP A 183 -27.20 19.60 29.99
C ASP A 183 -28.60 19.18 29.48
N ASP A 184 -28.71 18.61 28.27
CA ASP A 184 -29.97 18.13 27.69
C ASP A 184 -30.37 16.76 28.27
N VAL A 185 -30.89 16.77 29.50
CA VAL A 185 -31.29 15.56 30.24
C VAL A 185 -32.40 14.78 29.55
N ASP A 186 -33.27 15.43 28.80
CA ASP A 186 -34.39 14.79 28.12
C ASP A 186 -33.92 14.03 26.87
N TRP A 187 -33.01 14.62 26.09
CA TRP A 187 -32.37 13.90 25.00
C TRP A 187 -31.53 12.74 25.52
N LEU A 188 -30.71 12.94 26.56
CA LEU A 188 -29.90 11.88 27.15
C LEU A 188 -30.76 10.71 27.62
N ALA A 189 -31.88 10.99 28.31
CA ALA A 189 -32.79 9.96 28.76
C ALA A 189 -33.43 9.20 27.59
N SER A 190 -33.89 9.91 26.56
CA SER A 190 -34.45 9.31 25.35
C SER A 190 -33.43 8.41 24.64
N ALA A 191 -32.21 8.92 24.44
CA ALA A 191 -31.13 8.18 23.80
C ALA A 191 -30.76 6.91 24.59
N ALA A 192 -30.61 7.01 25.92
CA ALA A 192 -30.29 5.88 26.77
C ALA A 192 -31.38 4.80 26.74
N VAL A 193 -32.64 5.18 26.97
CA VAL A 193 -33.78 4.26 27.00
C VAL A 193 -33.99 3.58 25.65
N ARG A 194 -33.96 4.34 24.54
CA ARG A 194 -34.08 3.75 23.20
C ARG A 194 -32.93 2.79 22.91
N SER A 195 -31.70 3.15 23.27
CA SER A 195 -30.53 2.30 23.07
C SER A 195 -30.58 1.01 23.87
N ALA A 196 -31.16 1.04 25.07
CA ALA A 196 -31.27 -0.13 25.93
C ALA A 196 -32.48 -1.03 25.59
N TYR A 197 -33.60 -0.44 25.16
CA TYR A 197 -34.88 -1.15 25.13
C TYR A 197 -35.46 -1.39 23.74
N GLU A 198 -35.06 -0.65 22.70
CA GLU A 198 -35.52 -0.96 21.34
C GLU A 198 -35.16 -2.41 20.98
N PHE A 199 -36.15 -3.15 20.48
CA PHE A 199 -36.06 -4.59 20.27
C PHE A 199 -35.71 -5.38 21.55
N GLN A 200 -36.25 -4.94 22.69
CA GLN A 200 -36.10 -5.57 24.00
C GLN A 200 -34.63 -5.71 24.42
N GLY A 201 -33.76 -4.79 23.98
CA GLY A 201 -32.32 -4.85 24.25
C GLY A 201 -31.59 -6.01 23.56
N GLN A 202 -32.22 -6.69 22.60
CA GLN A 202 -31.64 -7.81 21.85
C GLN A 202 -30.80 -7.33 20.66
N LYS A 203 -29.95 -6.33 20.89
CA LYS A 203 -28.99 -5.81 19.92
C LYS A 203 -27.60 -5.95 20.52
N CYS A 204 -26.62 -6.39 19.73
CA CYS A 204 -25.22 -6.46 20.16
C CYS A 204 -24.70 -5.08 20.62
N SER A 205 -25.25 -3.99 20.08
CA SER A 205 -24.93 -2.60 20.43
C SER A 205 -25.82 -1.99 21.52
N ALA A 206 -26.77 -2.75 22.12
CA ALA A 206 -27.70 -2.20 23.11
C ALA A 206 -26.96 -1.61 24.32
N LEU A 207 -27.45 -0.48 24.83
CA LEU A 207 -26.87 0.15 26.03
C LEU A 207 -27.07 -0.78 27.23
N SER A 208 -25.99 -0.97 28.00
CA SER A 208 -26.02 -1.77 29.22
C SER A 208 -25.44 -1.06 30.44
N ARG A 209 -24.59 -0.04 30.23
CA ARG A 209 -23.92 0.74 31.29
C ARG A 209 -23.99 2.23 30.99
N LEU A 210 -24.60 3.02 31.87
CA LEU A 210 -24.69 4.47 31.76
C LEU A 210 -23.83 5.11 32.86
N PHE A 211 -22.74 5.77 32.46
CA PHE A 211 -21.83 6.47 33.37
C PHE A 211 -22.17 7.96 33.41
N VAL A 212 -22.47 8.49 34.60
CA VAL A 212 -22.96 9.87 34.77
C VAL A 212 -22.17 10.64 35.83
N PRO A 213 -22.01 11.96 35.68
CA PRO A 213 -21.45 12.80 36.74
C PRO A 213 -22.32 12.70 37.99
N LYS A 214 -21.71 12.53 39.16
CA LYS A 214 -22.42 12.50 40.45
C LYS A 214 -23.23 13.78 40.66
N SER A 215 -22.66 14.95 40.32
CA SER A 215 -23.37 16.23 40.44
C SER A 215 -24.63 16.34 39.56
N LEU A 216 -24.65 15.66 38.40
CA LEU A 216 -25.81 15.59 37.51
C LEU A 216 -26.87 14.61 38.04
N TRP A 217 -26.42 13.47 38.56
CA TRP A 217 -27.31 12.44 39.11
C TRP A 217 -28.04 12.92 40.36
N GLU A 218 -27.34 13.57 41.29
CA GLU A 218 -27.89 14.05 42.57
C GLU A 218 -28.95 15.16 42.39
N LYS A 219 -28.92 15.92 41.28
CA LYS A 219 -30.01 16.86 40.92
C LYS A 219 -31.34 16.15 40.69
N GLY A 220 -31.32 14.88 40.28
CA GLY A 220 -32.48 14.02 40.13
C GLY A 220 -33.31 14.22 38.85
N ASP A 221 -33.07 15.27 38.06
CA ASP A 221 -33.83 15.52 36.82
C ASP A 221 -33.57 14.43 35.77
N LEU A 222 -32.32 13.98 35.64
CA LEU A 222 -31.99 12.84 34.77
C LEU A 222 -32.69 11.55 35.23
N LYS A 223 -32.69 11.25 36.54
CA LYS A 223 -33.38 10.08 37.09
C LYS A 223 -34.88 10.13 36.76
N LYS A 224 -35.54 11.28 36.95
CA LYS A 224 -36.96 11.46 36.60
C LYS A 224 -37.21 11.27 35.09
N SER A 225 -36.38 11.87 34.24
CA SER A 225 -36.53 11.74 32.78
C SER A 225 -36.30 10.30 32.30
N LEU A 226 -35.32 9.57 32.86
CA LEU A 226 -35.11 8.15 32.55
C LEU A 226 -36.33 7.30 32.92
N LEU A 227 -36.90 7.47 34.11
CA LEU A 227 -38.09 6.74 34.54
C LEU A 227 -39.31 7.05 33.65
N ARG A 228 -39.47 8.33 33.27
CA ARG A 228 -40.55 8.79 32.37
C ARG A 228 -40.42 8.18 30.97
N GLU A 229 -39.22 8.19 30.39
CA GLU A 229 -38.98 7.59 29.08
C GLU A 229 -39.11 6.06 29.13
N ALA A 230 -38.59 5.40 30.17
CA ALA A 230 -38.73 3.96 30.36
C ALA A 230 -40.21 3.52 30.46
N ALA A 231 -41.06 4.32 31.13
CA ALA A 231 -42.49 4.06 31.23
C ALA A 231 -43.24 4.05 29.90
N LYS A 232 -42.69 4.65 28.83
CA LYS A 232 -43.27 4.60 27.49
C LYS A 232 -43.06 3.23 26.83
N PHE A 233 -42.03 2.49 27.24
CA PHE A 233 -41.66 1.19 26.67
C PHE A 233 -42.53 0.06 27.21
N THR A 234 -43.80 0.08 26.78
CA THR A 234 -44.81 -0.92 27.12
C THR A 234 -44.83 -2.06 26.11
N HIS A 235 -45.34 -3.22 26.52
CA HIS A 235 -45.67 -4.32 25.63
C HIS A 235 -47.16 -4.65 25.76
N GLY A 236 -47.72 -5.18 24.69
CA GLY A 236 -49.02 -5.82 24.69
C GLY A 236 -48.92 -7.28 25.13
N ASP A 237 -50.01 -8.01 24.98
CA ASP A 237 -50.07 -9.45 25.17
C ASP A 237 -50.20 -10.23 23.84
N ASP A 238 -50.32 -9.50 22.72
CA ASP A 238 -50.32 -10.02 21.35
C ASP A 238 -49.41 -9.16 20.47
N ILE A 239 -48.56 -9.81 19.66
CA ILE A 239 -47.64 -9.16 18.71
C ILE A 239 -48.35 -8.34 17.62
N LYS A 240 -49.66 -8.57 17.41
CA LYS A 240 -50.49 -7.76 16.50
C LYS A 240 -50.79 -6.36 17.04
N GLN A 241 -50.55 -6.11 18.32
CA GLN A 241 -50.76 -4.80 18.94
C GLN A 241 -49.58 -3.85 18.63
N ILE A 242 -49.44 -3.48 17.36
CA ILE A 242 -48.28 -2.76 16.81
C ILE A 242 -48.01 -1.36 17.38
N HIS A 243 -48.95 -0.81 18.16
CA HIS A 243 -48.79 0.48 18.83
C HIS A 243 -47.87 0.38 20.06
N HIS A 244 -47.63 -0.82 20.59
CA HIS A 244 -46.67 -1.04 21.65
C HIS A 244 -45.22 -1.01 21.11
N PRO A 245 -44.30 -0.30 21.78
CA PRO A 245 -42.91 -0.19 21.35
C PRO A 245 -42.05 -1.42 21.68
N LEU A 246 -42.57 -2.40 22.42
CA LEU A 246 -41.90 -3.67 22.72
C LEU A 246 -42.72 -4.89 22.29
N GLY A 247 -42.02 -5.94 21.88
CA GLY A 247 -42.55 -7.31 21.73
C GLY A 247 -42.00 -8.27 22.80
N PRO A 248 -42.14 -9.59 22.60
CA PRO A 248 -41.54 -10.59 23.49
C PRO A 248 -40.03 -10.75 23.25
N ILE A 249 -39.30 -11.25 24.25
CA ILE A 249 -37.91 -11.72 24.08
C ILE A 249 -37.90 -13.04 23.28
N VAL A 250 -36.80 -13.34 22.59
CA VAL A 250 -36.77 -14.36 21.52
C VAL A 250 -37.07 -15.78 21.99
N SER A 251 -36.76 -16.13 23.24
CA SER A 251 -36.87 -17.51 23.73
C SER A 251 -37.04 -17.60 25.23
N GLU A 252 -37.54 -18.75 25.68
CA GLU A 252 -37.68 -19.10 27.10
C GLU A 252 -36.33 -19.03 27.83
N ALA A 253 -35.25 -19.51 27.20
CA ALA A 253 -33.91 -19.44 27.79
C ALA A 253 -33.46 -17.99 28.02
N ALA A 254 -33.76 -17.08 27.09
CA ALA A 254 -33.45 -15.66 27.26
C ALA A 254 -34.33 -15.02 28.36
N PHE A 255 -35.59 -15.42 28.43
CA PHE A 255 -36.54 -14.99 29.47
C PHE A 255 -36.09 -15.42 30.88
N ASN A 256 -35.73 -16.69 31.07
CA ASN A 256 -35.28 -17.22 32.36
C ASN A 256 -33.97 -16.55 32.80
N ARG A 257 -33.01 -16.42 31.87
CA ARG A 257 -31.73 -15.75 32.13
C ARG A 257 -31.91 -14.29 32.57
N PHE A 258 -32.87 -13.56 32.01
CA PHE A 258 -33.18 -12.21 32.46
C PHE A 258 -33.64 -12.20 33.93
N GLY A 259 -34.55 -13.10 34.30
CA GLY A 259 -35.02 -13.25 35.68
C GLY A 259 -33.91 -13.58 36.68
N GLU A 260 -33.04 -14.53 36.33
CA GLU A 260 -31.85 -14.89 37.10
C GLU A 260 -30.95 -13.67 37.31
N PHE A 261 -30.74 -12.88 36.26
CA PHE A 261 -29.91 -11.69 36.32
C PHE A 261 -30.48 -10.59 37.21
N ILE A 262 -31.80 -10.34 37.17
CA ILE A 262 -32.48 -9.41 38.09
C ILE A 262 -32.27 -9.84 39.54
N GLN A 263 -32.40 -11.14 39.83
CA GLN A 263 -32.23 -11.67 41.18
C GLN A 263 -30.77 -11.55 41.63
N GLN A 264 -29.81 -11.84 40.74
CA GLN A 264 -28.39 -11.73 41.05
C GLN A 264 -27.99 -10.29 41.35
N ALA A 265 -28.41 -9.32 40.53
CA ALA A 265 -28.11 -7.91 40.76
C ALA A 265 -28.66 -7.41 42.11
N LYS A 266 -29.85 -7.88 42.53
CA LYS A 266 -30.40 -7.58 43.86
C LYS A 266 -29.58 -8.22 44.99
N LYS A 267 -29.06 -9.43 44.80
CA LYS A 267 -28.17 -10.10 45.78
C LYS A 267 -26.83 -9.38 45.92
N GLU A 268 -26.35 -8.77 44.85
CA GLU A 268 -25.17 -7.88 44.81
C GLU A 268 -25.48 -6.48 45.35
N CYS A 269 -26.67 -6.29 45.95
CA CYS A 269 -27.12 -5.04 46.58
C CYS A 269 -27.20 -3.86 45.60
N HIS A 270 -27.37 -4.10 44.29
CA HIS A 270 -27.72 -3.04 43.33
C HIS A 270 -29.19 -2.66 43.49
N GLU A 271 -29.50 -1.36 43.38
CA GLU A 271 -30.85 -0.85 43.57
C GLU A 271 -31.64 -0.93 42.26
N LEU A 272 -32.76 -1.66 42.25
CA LEU A 272 -33.68 -1.67 41.12
C LEU A 272 -34.59 -0.45 41.19
N ILE A 273 -34.29 0.59 40.40
CA ILE A 273 -35.03 1.86 40.42
C ILE A 273 -36.22 1.88 39.44
N TYR A 274 -36.30 0.91 38.52
CA TYR A 274 -37.43 0.74 37.60
C TYR A 274 -37.64 -0.71 37.16
N GLY A 275 -38.90 -1.15 37.13
CA GLY A 275 -39.38 -2.31 36.37
C GLY A 275 -38.83 -3.68 36.77
N GLY A 276 -38.35 -4.46 35.80
CA GLY A 276 -37.79 -5.81 36.02
C GLY A 276 -38.80 -6.94 36.25
N ARG A 277 -40.07 -6.75 35.89
CA ARG A 277 -41.10 -7.79 35.94
C ARG A 277 -41.06 -8.70 34.71
N GLN A 278 -41.48 -9.94 34.91
CA GLN A 278 -41.60 -10.96 33.88
C GLN A 278 -43.06 -11.40 33.76
N ASP A 279 -43.59 -11.49 32.54
CA ASP A 279 -44.89 -12.07 32.24
C ASP A 279 -44.73 -13.15 31.17
N GLY A 280 -44.83 -14.41 31.59
CA GLY A 280 -44.72 -15.60 30.75
C GLY A 280 -46.07 -16.19 30.33
N SER A 281 -47.19 -15.55 30.67
CA SER A 281 -48.52 -16.17 30.57
C SER A 281 -48.99 -16.45 29.14
N LYS A 282 -48.63 -15.57 28.20
CA LYS A 282 -49.01 -15.65 26.76
C LYS A 282 -47.82 -15.66 25.81
N GLY A 283 -46.65 -15.28 26.30
CA GLY A 283 -45.40 -15.15 25.56
C GLY A 283 -44.30 -14.67 26.50
N PHE A 284 -43.08 -14.52 26.02
CA PHE A 284 -41.94 -14.16 26.87
C PHE A 284 -41.81 -12.64 27.01
N PHE A 285 -42.70 -12.00 27.76
CA PHE A 285 -42.73 -10.54 27.89
C PHE A 285 -41.95 -10.05 29.11
N LEU A 286 -41.13 -9.02 28.90
CA LEU A 286 -40.28 -8.42 29.92
C LEU A 286 -40.62 -6.95 30.09
N GLN A 287 -40.80 -6.52 31.33
CA GLN A 287 -40.77 -5.10 31.65
C GLN A 287 -39.31 -4.63 31.70
N PRO A 288 -38.96 -3.53 31.03
CA PRO A 288 -37.60 -2.97 31.09
C PRO A 288 -37.12 -2.71 32.52
N ALA A 289 -35.81 -2.72 32.74
CA ALA A 289 -35.22 -2.55 34.05
C ALA A 289 -34.10 -1.50 34.06
N ILE A 290 -34.09 -0.66 35.09
CA ILE A 290 -32.97 0.25 35.38
C ILE A 290 -32.45 -0.08 36.77
N PHE A 291 -31.14 -0.32 36.84
CA PHE A 291 -30.42 -0.44 38.11
C PHE A 291 -29.58 0.80 38.39
N GLU A 292 -29.47 1.16 39.66
CA GLU A 292 -28.43 2.04 40.18
C GLU A 292 -27.36 1.16 40.83
N VAL A 293 -26.10 1.30 40.37
CA VAL A 293 -24.97 0.49 40.84
C VAL A 293 -24.66 0.83 42.29
N ASN A 294 -24.29 -0.19 43.07
CA ASN A 294 -24.01 -0.01 44.49
C ASN A 294 -22.70 0.80 44.62
N PRO A 295 -22.64 1.85 45.44
CA PRO A 295 -21.39 2.59 45.67
C PRO A 295 -20.20 1.74 46.13
N SER A 296 -20.42 0.54 46.68
CA SER A 296 -19.34 -0.39 47.02
C SER A 296 -18.74 -1.14 45.82
N ASP A 297 -19.42 -1.17 44.67
CA ASP A 297 -18.97 -1.81 43.42
C ASP A 297 -18.38 -0.77 42.44
N GLN A 298 -17.52 0.10 42.94
CA GLN A 298 -16.83 1.09 42.09
C GLN A 298 -15.78 0.45 41.17
N SER A 299 -15.30 -0.77 41.48
CA SER A 299 -14.39 -1.53 40.61
C SER A 299 -15.09 -2.06 39.36
N GLY A 300 -16.43 -2.16 39.37
CA GLY A 300 -17.22 -2.63 38.25
C GLY A 300 -17.10 -4.13 38.00
N GLU A 301 -16.84 -4.92 39.05
CA GLU A 301 -16.59 -6.36 38.92
C GLU A 301 -17.87 -7.20 38.92
N SER A 302 -19.02 -6.60 39.25
CA SER A 302 -20.32 -7.29 39.25
C SER A 302 -20.71 -7.86 37.89
N ASP A 303 -21.56 -8.89 37.93
CA ASP A 303 -22.18 -9.45 36.73
C ASP A 303 -22.99 -8.38 35.98
N LEU A 304 -23.64 -7.47 36.73
CA LEU A 304 -24.37 -6.32 36.21
C LEU A 304 -23.51 -5.46 35.27
N MET A 305 -22.23 -5.30 35.59
CA MET A 305 -21.30 -4.45 34.85
C MET A 305 -20.47 -5.21 33.81
N THR A 306 -20.24 -6.51 33.98
CA THR A 306 -19.33 -7.28 33.11
C THR A 306 -20.01 -8.21 32.11
N LYS A 307 -21.16 -8.81 32.43
CA LYS A 307 -21.81 -9.84 31.60
C LYS A 307 -22.86 -9.29 30.65
N GLU A 308 -22.86 -9.76 29.40
CA GLU A 308 -23.89 -9.46 28.41
C GLU A 308 -25.17 -10.28 28.68
N ILE A 309 -26.32 -9.60 28.76
CA ILE A 309 -27.63 -10.22 29.07
C ILE A 309 -28.45 -10.45 27.81
N PHE A 310 -28.35 -9.49 26.87
CA PHE A 310 -29.18 -9.44 25.66
C PHE A 310 -30.69 -9.30 25.98
N GLY A 311 -31.03 -8.35 26.86
CA GLY A 311 -32.39 -8.06 27.33
C GLY A 311 -32.54 -6.57 27.71
N PRO A 312 -33.77 -6.10 28.02
CA PRO A 312 -34.07 -4.68 28.16
C PRO A 312 -33.66 -4.15 29.55
N LEU A 313 -32.35 -4.09 29.81
CA LEU A 313 -31.77 -3.67 31.09
C LEU A 313 -30.50 -2.84 30.89
N PHE A 314 -30.36 -1.78 31.67
CA PHE A 314 -29.08 -1.11 31.85
C PHE A 314 -28.86 -0.66 33.30
N ALA A 315 -27.60 -0.47 33.66
CA ALA A 315 -27.18 0.01 34.98
C ALA A 315 -26.65 1.45 34.89
N VAL A 316 -26.95 2.27 35.89
CA VAL A 316 -26.43 3.63 36.06
C VAL A 316 -25.33 3.60 37.11
N GLN A 317 -24.14 4.08 36.74
CA GLN A 317 -23.01 4.26 37.65
C GLN A 317 -22.58 5.73 37.66
N THR A 318 -22.54 6.32 38.85
CA THR A 318 -22.02 7.68 39.02
C THR A 318 -20.50 7.68 39.13
N TYR A 319 -19.84 8.71 38.61
CA TYR A 319 -18.42 8.99 38.87
C TYR A 319 -18.24 10.36 39.53
N ASP A 320 -17.15 10.54 40.28
CA ASP A 320 -16.86 11.78 41.00
C ASP A 320 -16.34 12.85 40.05
N ASP A 321 -17.24 13.70 39.55
CA ASP A 321 -16.92 14.79 38.63
C ASP A 321 -16.36 16.04 39.34
N ALA A 322 -16.27 16.04 40.69
CA ALA A 322 -15.56 17.07 41.43
C ALA A 322 -14.04 16.79 41.51
N SER A 323 -13.62 15.54 41.29
CA SER A 323 -12.21 15.18 41.17
C SER A 323 -11.61 15.77 39.88
N PRO A 324 -10.43 16.41 39.91
CA PRO A 324 -9.75 16.92 38.71
C PRO A 324 -9.45 15.84 37.66
N THR A 325 -9.37 14.57 38.06
CA THR A 325 -9.14 13.42 37.19
C THR A 325 -10.38 12.55 37.00
N GLY A 326 -11.53 12.95 37.56
CA GLY A 326 -12.70 12.07 37.66
C GLY A 326 -13.22 11.58 36.31
N PHE A 327 -13.13 12.42 35.27
CA PHE A 327 -13.54 12.04 33.92
C PHE A 327 -12.56 11.06 33.26
N GLU A 328 -11.26 11.27 33.45
CA GLU A 328 -10.22 10.34 33.03
C GLU A 328 -10.32 9.00 33.77
N ASP A 329 -10.56 9.04 35.09
CA ASP A 329 -10.67 7.86 35.95
C ASP A 329 -11.86 6.98 35.54
N VAL A 330 -13.00 7.58 35.17
CA VAL A 330 -14.14 6.82 34.65
C VAL A 330 -13.88 6.28 33.24
N CYS A 331 -13.09 6.96 32.39
CA CYS A 331 -12.66 6.39 31.12
C CYS A 331 -11.81 5.13 31.35
N ASP A 332 -10.86 5.19 32.28
CA ASP A 332 -9.99 4.06 32.63
C ASP A 332 -10.79 2.91 33.27
N LEU A 333 -11.82 3.23 34.05
CA LEU A 333 -12.78 2.25 34.55
C LEU A 333 -13.53 1.56 33.41
N ILE A 334 -14.14 2.32 32.51
CA ILE A 334 -14.87 1.77 31.35
C ILE A 334 -13.98 0.82 30.56
N ASP A 335 -12.71 1.19 30.39
CA ASP A 335 -11.73 0.44 29.61
C ASP A 335 -11.41 -0.92 30.19
N ARG A 336 -11.18 -1.00 31.51
CA ARG A 336 -10.76 -2.23 32.18
C ARG A 336 -11.91 -3.15 32.59
N THR A 337 -13.13 -2.63 32.75
CA THR A 337 -14.25 -3.38 33.34
C THR A 337 -14.70 -4.58 32.49
N THR A 338 -14.62 -4.51 31.16
CA THR A 338 -15.21 -5.54 30.30
C THR A 338 -14.24 -6.05 29.25
N GLU A 339 -14.34 -7.33 28.92
CA GLU A 339 -13.63 -7.94 27.79
C GLU A 339 -14.15 -7.48 26.41
N TYR A 340 -15.25 -6.74 26.36
CA TYR A 340 -15.89 -6.29 25.12
C TYR A 340 -15.39 -4.90 24.69
N GLY A 341 -15.57 -4.59 23.41
CA GLY A 341 -15.07 -3.39 22.74
C GLY A 341 -15.89 -3.02 21.49
N LEU A 342 -17.23 -3.08 21.58
CA LEU A 342 -18.13 -3.00 20.43
C LEU A 342 -18.64 -1.58 20.14
N ALA A 343 -19.61 -1.10 20.93
CA ALA A 343 -20.22 0.21 20.74
C ALA A 343 -20.22 1.03 22.03
N GLY A 344 -20.18 2.35 21.88
CA GLY A 344 -20.16 3.27 23.00
C GLY A 344 -20.55 4.68 22.58
N ALA A 345 -21.06 5.49 23.50
CA ALA A 345 -21.37 6.88 23.24
C ALA A 345 -20.78 7.80 24.30
N VAL A 346 -20.38 9.01 23.88
CA VAL A 346 -19.96 10.09 24.76
C VAL A 346 -20.90 11.28 24.56
N PHE A 347 -21.52 11.73 25.65
CA PHE A 347 -22.38 12.91 25.68
C PHE A 347 -21.60 14.06 26.32
N SER A 348 -21.19 15.02 25.51
CA SER A 348 -20.39 16.17 25.95
C SER A 348 -20.54 17.36 24.99
N ARG A 349 -20.62 18.56 25.55
CA ARG A 349 -20.43 19.83 24.82
C ARG A 349 -18.98 20.32 24.85
N ASP A 350 -18.15 19.70 25.67
CA ASP A 350 -16.72 19.99 25.78
C ASP A 350 -15.95 19.10 24.81
N ARG A 351 -15.28 19.75 23.83
CA ARG A 351 -14.49 19.08 22.80
C ARG A 351 -13.21 18.45 23.36
N TYR A 352 -12.65 19.01 24.43
CA TYR A 352 -11.48 18.45 25.09
C TYR A 352 -11.84 17.14 25.80
N ALA A 353 -12.98 17.10 26.50
CA ALA A 353 -13.51 15.87 27.08
C ALA A 353 -13.80 14.80 26.01
N VAL A 354 -14.36 15.18 24.86
CA VAL A 354 -14.56 14.25 23.72
C VAL A 354 -13.22 13.68 23.24
N GLN A 355 -12.19 14.52 23.13
CA GLN A 355 -10.85 14.08 22.72
C GLN A 355 -10.24 13.11 23.75
N ILE A 356 -10.28 13.45 25.04
CA ILE A 356 -9.82 12.57 26.13
C ILE A 356 -10.51 11.21 26.05
N ALA A 357 -11.84 11.19 25.97
CA ALA A 357 -12.60 9.95 25.90
C ALA A 357 -12.26 9.17 24.62
N SER A 358 -12.11 9.84 23.47
CA SER A 358 -11.72 9.20 22.21
C SER A 358 -10.33 8.56 22.28
N ASP A 359 -9.39 9.18 23.00
CA ASP A 359 -8.03 8.67 23.13
C ASP A 359 -7.94 7.54 24.16
N ARG A 360 -8.55 7.71 25.33
CA ARG A 360 -8.52 6.71 26.41
C ARG A 360 -9.36 5.48 26.11
N LEU A 361 -10.49 5.64 25.42
CA LEU A 361 -11.42 4.54 25.11
C LEU A 361 -11.16 3.93 23.73
N ARG A 362 -10.07 4.28 23.05
CA ARG A 362 -9.79 3.90 21.65
C ARG A 362 -9.97 2.41 21.36
N ASP A 363 -9.54 1.53 22.27
CA ASP A 363 -9.64 0.08 22.12
C ASP A 363 -10.89 -0.52 22.79
N SER A 364 -11.64 0.29 23.52
CA SER A 364 -12.87 -0.09 24.23
C SER A 364 -14.15 0.08 23.43
N VAL A 365 -14.05 0.68 22.25
CA VAL A 365 -15.22 0.95 21.41
C VAL A 365 -14.85 0.92 19.93
N GLY A 366 -15.42 -0.04 19.20
CA GLY A 366 -15.29 -0.12 17.75
C GLY A 366 -16.16 0.89 17.01
N MET A 367 -17.29 1.31 17.59
CA MET A 367 -18.18 2.37 17.09
C MET A 367 -18.46 3.40 18.19
N LEU A 368 -17.69 4.49 18.18
CA LEU A 368 -17.84 5.59 19.13
C LEU A 368 -18.80 6.63 18.55
N VAL A 369 -19.86 6.92 19.30
CA VAL A 369 -20.89 7.91 18.93
C VAL A 369 -20.77 9.13 19.85
N ILE A 370 -20.90 10.34 19.30
CA ILE A 370 -20.85 11.58 20.10
C ILE A 370 -22.23 12.23 20.10
N ASN A 371 -22.79 12.45 21.29
CA ASN A 371 -24.09 13.10 21.53
C ASN A 371 -25.32 12.40 20.91
N ASP A 372 -25.22 11.10 20.63
CA ASP A 372 -26.34 10.26 20.16
C ASP A 372 -26.21 8.85 20.76
N LYS A 373 -27.26 8.04 20.62
CA LYS A 373 -27.29 6.66 21.14
C LYS A 373 -26.25 5.78 20.43
N CYS A 374 -25.65 4.85 21.17
CA CYS A 374 -24.68 3.87 20.65
C CYS A 374 -25.26 2.77 19.74
N THR A 375 -26.53 2.85 19.33
CA THR A 375 -27.22 1.86 18.47
C THR A 375 -27.66 2.49 17.15
N GLY A 376 -27.98 1.65 16.16
CA GLY A 376 -28.57 2.10 14.90
C GLY A 376 -27.53 2.59 13.90
N ALA A 377 -26.43 1.84 13.77
CA ALA A 377 -25.48 2.03 12.68
C ALA A 377 -26.21 1.96 11.34
N VAL A 378 -25.98 2.95 10.47
CA VAL A 378 -26.55 2.98 9.12
C VAL A 378 -25.51 2.48 8.12
N ILE A 379 -25.90 1.54 7.27
CA ILE A 379 -25.02 0.99 6.23
C ILE A 379 -24.57 2.11 5.28
N GLY A 380 -23.29 2.10 4.90
CA GLY A 380 -22.68 3.15 4.07
C GLY A 380 -22.29 4.41 4.85
N ALA A 381 -22.78 4.62 6.08
CA ALA A 381 -22.42 5.75 6.93
C ALA A 381 -21.57 5.34 8.15
N ASN A 382 -21.91 4.22 8.79
CA ASN A 382 -21.29 3.77 10.04
C ASN A 382 -20.87 2.30 9.94
N PRO A 383 -19.68 1.98 9.41
CA PRO A 383 -19.16 0.62 9.40
C PRO A 383 -19.14 0.02 10.81
N PHE A 384 -19.82 -1.11 11.00
CA PHE A 384 -20.07 -1.70 12.30
C PHE A 384 -19.08 -2.82 12.62
N GLY A 385 -18.63 -2.91 13.86
CA GLY A 385 -17.78 -3.99 14.35
C GLY A 385 -16.84 -3.52 15.45
N GLY A 386 -16.36 -4.46 16.26
CA GLY A 386 -15.50 -4.17 17.42
C GLY A 386 -14.44 -5.24 17.65
N ALA A 387 -13.39 -4.85 18.37
CA ALA A 387 -12.28 -5.74 18.73
C ALA A 387 -12.53 -6.38 20.11
N ARG A 388 -11.45 -6.84 20.76
CA ARG A 388 -11.47 -7.60 22.02
C ARG A 388 -12.35 -8.86 21.87
N SER A 389 -13.19 -9.17 22.87
CA SER A 389 -14.17 -10.26 22.77
C SER A 389 -15.39 -9.94 21.91
N SER A 390 -15.42 -8.81 21.17
CA SER A 390 -16.54 -8.46 20.29
C SER A 390 -16.37 -8.97 18.86
N GLY A 391 -15.21 -9.51 18.50
CA GLY A 391 -15.01 -10.07 17.17
C GLY A 391 -13.65 -9.79 16.56
N THR A 392 -13.58 -10.04 15.24
CA THR A 392 -12.40 -9.82 14.39
C THR A 392 -12.33 -8.40 13.84
N ASN A 393 -13.38 -7.59 14.02
CA ASN A 393 -13.45 -6.18 13.61
C ASN A 393 -13.16 -5.95 12.12
N ASP A 394 -13.63 -6.84 11.25
CA ASP A 394 -13.49 -6.69 9.79
C ASP A 394 -14.38 -5.58 9.20
N LYS A 395 -15.16 -4.91 10.07
CA LYS A 395 -16.12 -3.85 9.77
C LYS A 395 -17.18 -4.31 8.78
N ALA A 396 -18.18 -5.00 9.31
CA ALA A 396 -19.38 -5.39 8.59
C ALA A 396 -19.95 -4.20 7.80
N ASN A 397 -20.46 -4.51 6.61
CA ASN A 397 -21.01 -3.54 5.66
C ASN A 397 -20.01 -2.47 5.18
N SER A 398 -18.76 -2.88 4.89
CA SER A 398 -17.71 -2.03 4.32
C SER A 398 -16.83 -2.78 3.31
N VAL A 399 -15.96 -2.06 2.59
CA VAL A 399 -14.99 -2.70 1.67
C VAL A 399 -14.01 -3.64 2.39
N ASN A 400 -13.78 -3.45 3.69
CA ASN A 400 -12.79 -4.22 4.47
C ASN A 400 -13.21 -5.70 4.60
N VAL A 401 -14.49 -5.97 4.84
CA VAL A 401 -14.99 -7.34 4.96
C VAL A 401 -14.97 -8.08 3.62
N LEU A 402 -15.13 -7.37 2.49
CA LEU A 402 -15.05 -7.98 1.15
C LEU A 402 -13.67 -8.56 0.85
N LEU A 403 -12.61 -7.86 1.28
CA LEU A 403 -11.24 -8.35 1.17
C LEU A 403 -11.04 -9.68 1.91
N ARG A 404 -11.78 -9.91 3.01
CA ARG A 404 -11.70 -11.16 3.78
C ARG A 404 -12.21 -12.35 2.98
N PHE A 405 -13.07 -12.16 1.99
CA PHE A 405 -13.58 -13.25 1.14
C PHE A 405 -12.98 -13.25 -0.28
N SER A 406 -11.87 -12.52 -0.48
CA SER A 406 -11.13 -12.45 -1.76
C SER A 406 -9.67 -12.91 -1.62
N SER A 407 -9.19 -13.71 -2.56
CA SER A 407 -7.81 -14.20 -2.71
C SER A 407 -7.13 -13.56 -3.92
N ILE A 408 -6.47 -12.44 -3.68
CA ILE A 408 -5.91 -11.58 -4.73
C ILE A 408 -4.71 -12.25 -5.41
N ARG A 409 -4.73 -12.30 -6.74
CA ARG A 409 -3.61 -12.70 -7.59
C ARG A 409 -3.11 -11.50 -8.38
N CYS A 410 -1.81 -11.26 -8.39
CA CYS A 410 -1.20 -10.28 -9.29
C CYS A 410 -0.83 -10.97 -10.61
N ILE A 411 -1.28 -10.40 -11.73
CA ILE A 411 -0.92 -10.80 -13.08
C ILE A 411 -0.03 -9.69 -13.64
N LYS A 412 1.24 -10.00 -13.83
CA LYS A 412 2.19 -9.12 -14.53
C LYS A 412 2.37 -9.64 -15.95
N ASP A 413 2.00 -8.82 -16.91
CA ASP A 413 2.30 -9.04 -18.32
C ASP A 413 3.51 -8.17 -18.72
N SER A 414 4.50 -8.78 -19.35
CA SER A 414 5.73 -8.10 -19.79
C SER A 414 5.85 -8.24 -21.29
N PHE A 415 5.65 -7.14 -22.01
CA PHE A 415 5.56 -7.11 -23.47
C PHE A 415 6.93 -7.10 -24.15
N VAL A 416 7.98 -6.76 -23.39
CA VAL A 416 9.36 -6.85 -23.88
C VAL A 416 9.92 -8.22 -23.50
N THR A 417 9.74 -9.19 -24.39
CA THR A 417 10.43 -10.47 -24.34
C THR A 417 11.76 -10.35 -25.07
N GLY A 418 12.79 -9.87 -24.38
CA GLY A 418 14.10 -9.71 -25.00
C GLY A 418 15.22 -9.56 -23.99
N SER A 419 15.81 -10.69 -23.57
CA SER A 419 17.28 -10.70 -23.44
C SER A 419 17.79 -10.85 -24.86
N THR A 420 18.15 -9.74 -25.52
CA THR A 420 18.99 -9.89 -26.71
C THR A 420 20.37 -10.24 -26.18
N THR A 421 20.67 -11.52 -26.09
CA THR A 421 22.01 -11.95 -25.78
C THR A 421 22.87 -11.68 -27.01
N LEU A 422 23.83 -10.78 -26.88
CA LEU A 422 24.80 -10.50 -27.93
C LEU A 422 25.79 -11.66 -27.95
N SER A 423 25.86 -12.37 -29.07
CA SER A 423 26.68 -13.57 -29.19
C SER A 423 28.17 -13.24 -29.12
N ALA A 424 28.59 -12.10 -29.70
CA ALA A 424 29.83 -11.43 -29.32
C ALA A 424 29.88 -9.91 -29.60
N CYS A 425 30.64 -9.16 -28.78
CA CYS A 425 30.99 -7.75 -29.02
C CYS A 425 32.51 -7.62 -29.18
N HIS A 426 33.00 -6.84 -30.16
CA HIS A 426 34.44 -6.62 -30.36
C HIS A 426 34.88 -5.22 -29.91
N THR A 427 35.91 -5.09 -29.06
CA THR A 427 36.57 -3.80 -28.78
C THR A 427 38.01 -3.78 -29.30
N ALA A 428 38.31 -2.90 -30.25
CA ALA A 428 39.66 -2.78 -30.81
C ALA A 428 40.54 -1.80 -30.00
N ASP A 429 41.69 -2.26 -29.51
CA ASP A 429 42.69 -1.53 -28.70
C ASP A 429 42.19 -1.01 -27.33
N PRO A 430 41.76 -1.90 -26.40
CA PRO A 430 41.25 -1.54 -25.07
C PRO A 430 42.28 -0.86 -24.16
N GLN A 431 43.54 -0.71 -24.60
CA GLN A 431 44.57 0.01 -23.87
C GLN A 431 44.38 1.52 -23.87
N GLY A 432 43.59 2.04 -24.83
CA GLY A 432 43.09 3.39 -24.74
C GLY A 432 42.22 3.52 -23.49
N ASN A 433 42.39 4.62 -22.75
CA ASN A 433 41.66 4.92 -21.52
C ASN A 433 40.12 4.72 -21.62
N LEU A 434 39.56 4.84 -22.83
CA LEU A 434 38.13 4.73 -23.12
C LEU A 434 37.71 3.31 -23.54
N GLY A 435 38.50 2.63 -24.37
CA GLY A 435 38.20 1.26 -24.82
C GLY A 435 38.20 0.25 -23.67
N GLY A 436 39.14 0.39 -22.73
CA GLY A 436 39.18 -0.43 -21.51
C GLY A 436 38.01 -0.16 -20.58
N ALA A 437 37.61 1.10 -20.41
CA ALA A 437 36.46 1.47 -19.58
C ALA A 437 35.13 0.92 -20.13
N LEU A 438 34.93 1.00 -21.46
CA LEU A 438 33.77 0.39 -22.12
C LEU A 438 33.79 -1.13 -21.98
N THR A 439 34.94 -1.78 -22.21
CA THR A 439 35.09 -3.23 -22.04
C THR A 439 34.71 -3.67 -20.62
N ALA A 440 35.19 -2.95 -19.59
CA ALA A 440 34.84 -3.22 -18.20
C ALA A 440 33.36 -2.95 -17.88
N GLY A 441 32.79 -1.86 -18.38
CA GLY A 441 31.37 -1.53 -18.19
C GLY A 441 30.43 -2.55 -18.82
N LEU A 442 30.78 -3.06 -20.01
CA LEU A 442 30.01 -4.08 -20.73
C LEU A 442 30.07 -5.45 -20.05
N LEU A 443 31.20 -5.81 -19.41
CA LEU A 443 31.32 -7.04 -18.63
C LEU A 443 30.62 -6.97 -17.27
N ALA A 444 30.47 -5.77 -16.71
CA ALA A 444 29.83 -5.51 -15.42
C ALA A 444 28.82 -4.34 -15.48
N PRO A 445 27.63 -4.54 -16.09
CA PRO A 445 26.61 -3.51 -16.30
C PRO A 445 26.15 -2.79 -15.02
N ILE A 446 25.76 -1.51 -15.12
CA ILE A 446 25.29 -0.67 -14.00
C ILE A 446 23.77 -0.83 -13.79
N THR A 447 23.03 -1.00 -14.88
CA THR A 447 21.56 -0.99 -14.87
C THR A 447 20.98 -2.39 -14.67
N ASN A 448 20.15 -2.59 -13.64
CA ASN A 448 19.37 -3.82 -13.38
C ASN A 448 18.23 -4.08 -14.39
N THR A 449 18.16 -3.31 -15.47
CA THR A 449 17.26 -3.58 -16.59
C THR A 449 17.84 -4.72 -17.42
N ASN A 450 17.22 -5.90 -17.38
CA ASN A 450 17.59 -7.10 -18.15
C ASN A 450 17.44 -6.94 -19.69
N ALA A 451 17.61 -5.73 -20.24
CA ALA A 451 17.38 -5.45 -21.66
C ALA A 451 18.43 -6.10 -22.58
N TYR A 452 19.69 -6.17 -22.14
CA TYR A 452 20.79 -6.76 -22.92
C TYR A 452 21.76 -7.51 -22.00
N SER A 453 22.29 -8.62 -22.49
CA SER A 453 23.38 -9.38 -21.85
C SER A 453 24.44 -9.77 -22.90
N ILE A 454 25.70 -9.84 -22.49
CA ILE A 454 26.81 -10.22 -23.37
C ILE A 454 27.25 -11.65 -23.01
N GLU A 455 27.19 -12.55 -23.98
CA GLU A 455 27.68 -13.92 -23.86
C GLU A 455 29.19 -13.99 -24.01
N ARG A 456 29.72 -13.31 -25.02
CA ARG A 456 31.15 -13.25 -25.32
C ARG A 456 31.58 -11.82 -25.65
N LEU A 457 32.72 -11.40 -25.14
CA LEU A 457 33.37 -10.15 -25.48
C LEU A 457 34.76 -10.47 -26.02
N ILE A 458 35.03 -10.07 -27.26
CA ILE A 458 36.32 -10.24 -27.91
C ILE A 458 37.01 -8.89 -27.89
N THR A 459 38.29 -8.83 -27.52
CA THR A 459 39.04 -7.59 -27.55
C THR A 459 40.39 -7.80 -28.21
N THR A 460 40.85 -6.87 -29.03
CA THR A 460 42.13 -7.00 -29.76
C THR A 460 43.13 -5.96 -29.31
N VAL A 461 44.38 -6.36 -29.06
CA VAL A 461 45.46 -5.48 -28.60
C VAL A 461 46.69 -5.55 -29.50
N GLY A 462 47.47 -4.47 -29.55
CA GLY A 462 48.63 -4.37 -30.43
C GLY A 462 49.84 -5.22 -30.02
N THR A 463 49.98 -5.62 -28.75
CA THR A 463 51.18 -6.35 -28.28
C THR A 463 50.83 -7.48 -27.31
N LYS A 464 51.73 -8.47 -27.17
CA LYS A 464 51.59 -9.57 -26.20
C LYS A 464 51.57 -9.07 -24.74
N VAL A 465 52.35 -8.05 -24.42
CA VAL A 465 52.38 -7.44 -23.08
C VAL A 465 51.03 -6.82 -22.74
N SER A 466 50.45 -6.11 -23.70
CA SER A 466 49.13 -5.52 -23.57
C SER A 466 48.03 -6.56 -23.38
N LYS A 467 48.16 -7.72 -24.03
CA LYS A 467 47.23 -8.85 -23.89
C LYS A 467 47.22 -9.36 -22.45
N GLN A 468 48.40 -9.66 -21.91
CA GLN A 468 48.55 -10.12 -20.54
C GLN A 468 48.01 -9.10 -19.51
N ARG A 469 48.18 -7.80 -19.77
CA ARG A 469 47.64 -6.76 -18.89
C ARG A 469 46.11 -6.76 -18.85
N VAL A 470 45.44 -6.80 -20.01
CA VAL A 470 43.97 -6.80 -20.09
C VAL A 470 43.39 -8.08 -19.48
N GLU A 471 44.01 -9.23 -19.77
CA GLU A 471 43.61 -10.52 -19.17
C GLU A 471 43.74 -10.50 -17.64
N LYS A 472 44.77 -9.83 -17.11
CA LYS A 472 44.96 -9.67 -15.66
C LYS A 472 43.92 -8.72 -15.04
N GLU A 473 43.73 -7.55 -15.64
CA GLU A 473 42.82 -6.50 -15.15
C GLU A 473 41.35 -6.94 -15.16
N LEU A 474 40.95 -7.82 -16.08
CA LEU A 474 39.58 -8.31 -16.24
C LEU A 474 39.44 -9.82 -15.95
N SER A 475 40.33 -10.37 -15.12
CA SER A 475 40.42 -11.81 -14.82
C SER A 475 39.14 -12.40 -14.22
N GLU A 476 38.38 -11.61 -13.47
CA GLU A 476 37.07 -11.97 -12.89
C GLU A 476 36.01 -12.28 -13.97
N HIS A 477 36.22 -11.83 -15.21
CA HIS A 477 35.31 -12.02 -16.34
C HIS A 477 35.90 -12.94 -17.43
N SER A 478 36.93 -13.72 -17.11
CA SER A 478 37.64 -14.61 -18.05
C SER A 478 36.74 -15.63 -18.76
N SER A 479 35.61 -16.02 -18.18
CA SER A 479 34.63 -16.92 -18.81
C SER A 479 33.90 -16.29 -20.00
N LYS A 480 33.85 -14.95 -20.07
CA LYS A 480 33.17 -14.18 -21.12
C LYS A 480 34.12 -13.37 -22.00
N LEU A 481 35.39 -13.24 -21.65
CA LEU A 481 36.37 -12.37 -22.33
C LEU A 481 37.41 -13.17 -23.13
N GLU A 482 37.55 -12.90 -24.42
CA GLU A 482 38.64 -13.40 -25.27
C GLU A 482 39.54 -12.23 -25.70
N VAL A 483 40.84 -12.29 -25.36
CA VAL A 483 41.82 -11.26 -25.74
C VAL A 483 42.71 -11.76 -26.89
N LEU A 484 42.64 -11.09 -28.04
CA LEU A 484 43.36 -11.42 -29.26
C LEU A 484 44.41 -10.36 -29.62
N LEU A 485 45.29 -10.67 -30.56
CA LEU A 485 46.25 -9.69 -31.09
C LEU A 485 45.65 -8.96 -32.30
N ALA A 486 46.13 -7.75 -32.60
CA ALA A 486 45.62 -6.94 -33.71
C ALA A 486 45.65 -7.64 -35.09
N LYS A 487 46.58 -8.59 -35.29
CA LYS A 487 46.62 -9.44 -36.48
C LYS A 487 45.38 -10.32 -36.67
N ASP A 488 44.64 -10.58 -35.60
CA ASP A 488 43.44 -11.42 -35.57
C ASP A 488 42.14 -10.56 -35.61
N ASN A 489 42.25 -9.27 -35.96
CA ASN A 489 41.12 -8.33 -36.02
C ASN A 489 39.97 -8.83 -36.93
N VAL A 490 40.30 -9.39 -38.09
CA VAL A 490 39.29 -9.88 -39.05
C VAL A 490 38.45 -10.99 -38.42
N ARG A 491 39.11 -11.99 -37.82
CA ARG A 491 38.45 -13.07 -37.06
C ARG A 491 37.58 -12.53 -35.94
N ALA A 492 38.06 -11.53 -35.19
CA ALA A 492 37.30 -10.94 -34.09
C ALA A 492 36.02 -10.25 -34.58
N VAL A 493 36.09 -9.55 -35.71
CA VAL A 493 34.95 -8.85 -36.33
C VAL A 493 33.95 -9.84 -36.94
N GLU A 494 34.41 -10.89 -37.62
CA GLU A 494 33.54 -11.94 -38.17
C GLU A 494 32.65 -12.57 -37.09
N GLN A 495 33.24 -12.84 -35.92
CA GLN A 495 32.57 -13.48 -34.79
C GLN A 495 31.64 -12.53 -34.00
N ALA A 496 31.74 -11.21 -34.17
CA ALA A 496 31.00 -10.22 -33.37
C ALA A 496 29.73 -9.74 -34.06
N ASP A 497 28.65 -9.54 -33.30
CA ASP A 497 27.41 -8.89 -33.77
C ASP A 497 27.53 -7.35 -33.74
N VAL A 498 28.32 -6.86 -32.79
CA VAL A 498 28.58 -5.43 -32.55
C VAL A 498 30.08 -5.19 -32.53
N VAL A 499 30.54 -4.19 -33.28
CA VAL A 499 31.96 -3.85 -33.40
C VAL A 499 32.19 -2.45 -32.86
N ILE A 500 33.04 -2.31 -31.85
CA ILE A 500 33.45 -1.05 -31.25
C ILE A 500 34.90 -0.74 -31.65
N LEU A 501 35.07 0.27 -32.49
CA LEU A 501 36.36 0.75 -32.97
C LEU A 501 36.94 1.78 -32.00
N ALA A 502 37.90 1.36 -31.17
CA ALA A 502 38.45 2.14 -30.06
C ALA A 502 39.97 2.40 -30.16
N PHE A 503 40.49 2.61 -31.38
CA PHE A 503 41.90 2.90 -31.63
C PHE A 503 42.15 4.35 -32.07
N LYS A 504 43.42 4.77 -32.09
CA LYS A 504 43.80 6.14 -32.51
C LYS A 504 43.48 6.35 -34.00
N PRO A 505 42.90 7.51 -34.40
CA PRO A 505 42.53 7.81 -35.78
C PRO A 505 43.66 7.61 -36.80
N VAL A 506 44.92 7.83 -36.41
CA VAL A 506 46.09 7.63 -37.28
C VAL A 506 46.28 6.19 -37.77
N LYS A 507 45.70 5.20 -37.09
CA LYS A 507 45.76 3.78 -37.48
C LYS A 507 44.62 3.35 -38.39
N ARG A 508 43.69 4.25 -38.75
CA ARG A 508 42.48 3.89 -39.49
C ARG A 508 42.79 3.23 -40.84
N GLU A 509 43.68 3.81 -41.64
CA GLU A 509 44.02 3.27 -42.95
C GLU A 509 44.65 1.87 -42.83
N GLU A 510 45.53 1.64 -41.86
CA GLU A 510 46.14 0.32 -41.60
C GLU A 510 45.09 -0.74 -41.24
N VAL A 511 44.16 -0.41 -40.33
CA VAL A 511 43.13 -1.35 -39.85
C VAL A 511 42.12 -1.69 -40.95
N PHE A 512 41.68 -0.69 -41.72
CA PHE A 512 40.70 -0.89 -42.79
C PHE A 512 41.31 -1.41 -44.10
N ALA A 513 42.64 -1.39 -44.25
CA ALA A 513 43.36 -2.03 -45.36
C ALA A 513 43.61 -3.54 -45.15
N ALA A 514 43.32 -4.08 -43.96
CA ALA A 514 43.49 -5.50 -43.68
C ALA A 514 42.60 -6.36 -44.62
N PRO A 515 43.14 -7.38 -45.31
CA PRO A 515 42.35 -8.24 -46.20
C PRO A 515 41.15 -8.86 -45.48
N GLY A 516 39.95 -8.72 -46.06
CA GLY A 516 38.70 -9.29 -45.52
C GLY A 516 37.98 -8.45 -44.46
N ILE A 517 38.56 -7.36 -43.95
CA ILE A 517 37.92 -6.56 -42.88
C ILE A 517 36.62 -5.88 -43.32
N LYS A 518 36.54 -5.43 -44.57
CA LYS A 518 35.34 -4.75 -45.12
C LYS A 518 34.18 -5.72 -45.27
N GLU A 519 34.46 -6.93 -45.77
CA GLU A 519 33.48 -8.02 -45.86
C GLU A 519 33.00 -8.42 -44.46
N ALA A 520 33.92 -8.55 -43.50
CA ALA A 520 33.59 -8.86 -42.11
C ALA A 520 32.70 -7.82 -41.43
N LEU A 521 32.79 -6.53 -41.80
CA LEU A 521 31.97 -5.46 -41.23
C LEU A 521 30.56 -5.37 -41.84
N ARG A 522 30.30 -6.02 -42.98
CA ARG A 522 29.06 -5.88 -43.75
C ARG A 522 27.84 -6.28 -42.91
N GLY A 523 26.84 -5.39 -42.87
CA GLY A 523 25.57 -5.64 -42.17
C GLY A 523 25.62 -5.61 -40.64
N LYS A 524 26.78 -5.35 -40.02
CA LYS A 524 26.95 -5.28 -38.57
C LYS A 524 26.71 -3.86 -38.02
N LEU A 525 26.48 -3.76 -36.71
CA LEU A 525 26.50 -2.50 -35.97
C LEU A 525 27.95 -2.10 -35.70
N VAL A 526 28.37 -0.96 -36.23
CA VAL A 526 29.75 -0.45 -36.10
C VAL A 526 29.74 0.86 -35.32
N ILE A 527 30.28 0.82 -34.11
CA ILE A 527 30.40 1.95 -33.20
C ILE A 527 31.84 2.46 -33.23
N SER A 528 32.05 3.64 -33.78
CA SER A 528 33.36 4.31 -33.77
C SER A 528 33.44 5.31 -32.61
N ILE A 529 34.42 5.13 -31.73
CA ILE A 529 34.81 6.15 -30.74
C ILE A 529 36.09 6.92 -31.15
N MET A 530 36.46 6.83 -32.43
CA MET A 530 37.65 7.49 -32.96
C MET A 530 37.42 9.00 -33.09
N ALA A 531 38.30 9.78 -32.46
CA ALA A 531 38.24 11.24 -32.54
C ALA A 531 38.34 11.74 -34.00
N GLY A 532 37.42 12.62 -34.39
CA GLY A 532 37.46 13.30 -35.70
C GLY A 532 37.11 12.43 -36.91
N VAL A 533 36.57 11.21 -36.74
CA VAL A 533 36.08 10.39 -37.86
C VAL A 533 34.56 10.53 -37.97
N SER A 534 34.09 11.13 -39.07
CA SER A 534 32.65 11.30 -39.35
C SER A 534 32.00 9.99 -39.77
N ILE A 535 30.66 9.90 -39.71
CA ILE A 535 29.92 8.74 -40.26
C ILE A 535 30.22 8.55 -41.75
N LYS A 536 30.32 9.65 -42.52
CA LYS A 536 30.65 9.61 -43.94
C LYS A 536 32.01 8.97 -44.18
N GLU A 537 33.01 9.35 -43.39
CA GLU A 537 34.36 8.81 -43.49
C GLU A 537 34.43 7.36 -43.02
N LEU A 538 33.70 7.00 -41.95
CA LEU A 538 33.58 5.63 -41.50
C LEU A 538 32.98 4.72 -42.57
N ASN A 539 31.92 5.17 -43.25
CA ASN A 539 31.33 4.44 -44.37
C ASN A 539 32.29 4.31 -45.55
N ARG A 540 33.08 5.36 -45.87
CA ARG A 540 34.13 5.29 -46.91
C ARG A 540 35.17 4.21 -46.59
N LEU A 541 35.59 4.13 -45.33
CA LEU A 541 36.59 3.17 -44.87
C LEU A 541 36.05 1.73 -44.81
N ALA A 542 34.79 1.57 -44.42
CA ALA A 542 34.16 0.26 -44.22
C ALA A 542 33.61 -0.39 -45.50
N LEU A 543 33.37 0.37 -46.58
CA LEU A 543 32.74 -0.13 -47.81
C LEU A 543 33.73 -0.29 -48.98
N GLU A 544 33.42 -1.17 -49.92
CA GLU A 544 34.09 -1.27 -51.22
C GLU A 544 33.35 -0.45 -52.30
N GLN A 545 34.03 -0.08 -53.39
CA GLN A 545 33.40 0.63 -54.50
C GLN A 545 32.35 -0.28 -55.15
N GLY A 546 31.05 0.06 -55.01
CA GLY A 546 29.93 -0.67 -55.61
C GLY A 546 29.01 -1.38 -54.62
N ASP A 547 29.31 -1.39 -53.31
CA ASP A 547 28.44 -1.98 -52.29
C ASP A 547 27.19 -1.12 -52.01
N SER A 548 26.00 -1.73 -52.09
CA SER A 548 24.71 -1.05 -51.89
C SER A 548 24.13 -1.15 -50.48
N ILE A 549 24.75 -1.93 -49.58
CA ILE A 549 24.28 -2.14 -48.19
C ILE A 549 25.22 -1.42 -47.23
N PRO A 550 24.84 -0.23 -46.70
CA PRO A 550 25.67 0.49 -45.75
C PRO A 550 25.76 -0.23 -44.40
N VAL A 551 26.90 -0.11 -43.73
CA VAL A 551 27.03 -0.52 -42.32
C VAL A 551 26.11 0.34 -41.44
N GLN A 552 25.57 -0.23 -40.35
CA GLN A 552 24.84 0.56 -39.36
C GLN A 552 25.86 1.30 -38.49
N ALA A 553 26.25 2.49 -38.94
CA ALA A 553 27.33 3.28 -38.37
C ALA A 553 26.86 4.18 -37.22
N VAL A 554 27.61 4.13 -36.12
CA VAL A 554 27.51 5.06 -35.01
C VAL A 554 28.83 5.78 -34.86
N ARG A 555 28.77 7.11 -34.79
CA ARG A 555 29.87 7.95 -34.35
C ARG A 555 29.62 8.34 -32.91
N ALA A 556 30.58 8.08 -32.03
CA ALA A 556 30.45 8.35 -30.60
C ALA A 556 31.72 8.99 -30.01
N MET A 557 31.56 9.75 -28.94
CA MET A 557 32.65 10.41 -28.22
C MET A 557 32.39 10.34 -26.72
N PRO A 558 32.83 9.26 -26.04
CA PRO A 558 32.88 9.23 -24.59
C PRO A 558 34.04 10.06 -24.06
N ASN A 559 33.93 10.54 -22.83
CA ASN A 559 35.02 11.24 -22.14
C ASN A 559 35.71 10.36 -21.08
N MET A 560 36.80 10.88 -20.53
CA MET A 560 37.67 10.15 -19.58
C MET A 560 36.97 9.69 -18.29
N ALA A 561 35.83 10.29 -17.93
CA ALA A 561 35.05 9.89 -16.77
C ALA A 561 34.39 8.50 -16.92
N ALA A 562 34.46 7.88 -18.10
CA ALA A 562 34.06 6.49 -18.33
C ALA A 562 34.73 5.51 -17.36
N LYS A 563 35.98 5.77 -16.94
CA LYS A 563 36.71 4.92 -15.98
C LYS A 563 36.05 4.80 -14.62
N ILE A 564 35.30 5.83 -14.23
CA ILE A 564 34.58 5.90 -12.95
C ILE A 564 33.06 5.83 -13.17
N ARG A 565 32.63 5.39 -14.36
CA ARG A 565 31.20 5.21 -14.71
C ARG A 565 30.37 6.50 -14.67
N GLN A 566 31.01 7.63 -14.96
CA GLN A 566 30.37 8.96 -15.00
C GLN A 566 30.66 9.69 -16.32
N ALA A 567 30.85 8.95 -17.41
CA ALA A 567 31.04 9.56 -18.71
C ALA A 567 29.83 10.40 -19.13
N VAL A 568 30.08 11.41 -19.93
CA VAL A 568 29.06 11.90 -20.88
C VAL A 568 29.51 11.42 -22.24
N THR A 569 28.66 10.68 -22.94
CA THR A 569 28.93 10.16 -24.27
C THR A 569 27.98 10.78 -25.26
N LEU A 570 28.53 11.54 -26.19
CA LEU A 570 27.76 12.03 -27.33
C LEU A 570 27.82 10.99 -28.43
N TYR A 571 26.68 10.69 -29.06
CA TYR A 571 26.66 9.82 -30.22
C TYR A 571 25.69 10.30 -31.29
N THR A 572 25.91 9.84 -32.50
CA THR A 572 25.04 10.10 -33.66
C THR A 572 25.08 8.89 -34.58
N VAL A 573 24.01 8.70 -35.35
CA VAL A 573 23.75 7.48 -36.12
C VAL A 573 23.46 7.82 -37.58
N SER A 574 23.70 6.89 -38.49
CA SER A 574 23.40 7.09 -39.91
C SER A 574 21.88 7.14 -40.16
N GLU A 575 21.30 8.30 -40.49
CA GLU A 575 19.83 8.46 -40.57
C GLU A 575 19.15 7.55 -41.62
N ALA A 576 19.84 7.20 -42.71
CA ALA A 576 19.33 6.25 -43.68
C ALA A 576 19.38 4.82 -43.10
N SER A 577 18.20 4.23 -42.80
CA SER A 577 18.01 2.81 -42.48
C SER A 577 18.63 2.26 -41.18
N PHE A 578 18.87 3.09 -40.16
CA PHE A 578 19.34 2.62 -38.85
C PHE A 578 18.20 2.05 -37.99
N SER A 579 18.30 0.77 -37.63
CA SER A 579 17.23 0.04 -36.93
C SER A 579 17.03 0.53 -35.48
N ASP A 580 15.78 0.57 -35.01
CA ASP A 580 15.47 0.99 -33.64
C ASP A 580 16.13 0.08 -32.58
N LYS A 581 16.23 -1.23 -32.86
CA LYS A 581 16.98 -2.19 -32.05
C LYS A 581 18.44 -1.76 -31.83
N ASN A 582 19.11 -1.25 -32.87
CA ASN A 582 20.49 -0.80 -32.77
C ASN A 582 20.61 0.58 -32.11
N LYS A 583 19.56 1.43 -32.15
CA LYS A 583 19.54 2.69 -31.40
C LYS A 583 19.51 2.41 -29.91
N ASP A 584 18.61 1.55 -29.47
CA ASP A 584 18.46 1.15 -28.08
C ASP A 584 19.73 0.47 -27.56
N LEU A 585 20.31 -0.42 -28.37
CA LEU A 585 21.56 -1.09 -28.04
C LEU A 585 22.74 -0.10 -27.94
N THR A 586 22.84 0.86 -28.84
CA THR A 586 23.88 1.90 -28.80
C THR A 586 23.76 2.75 -27.54
N ALA A 587 22.54 3.18 -27.19
CA ALA A 587 22.28 3.91 -25.96
C ALA A 587 22.67 3.08 -24.72
N TRP A 588 22.31 1.78 -24.72
CA TRP A 588 22.65 0.86 -23.63
C TRP A 588 24.16 0.65 -23.47
N VAL A 589 24.91 0.52 -24.57
CA VAL A 589 26.38 0.35 -24.53
C VAL A 589 27.03 1.51 -23.77
N PHE A 590 26.62 2.75 -24.07
CA PHE A 590 27.19 3.92 -23.41
C PHE A 590 26.61 4.18 -22.02
N SER A 591 25.39 3.73 -21.73
CA SER A 591 24.83 3.82 -20.38
C SER A 591 25.61 2.99 -19.36
N GLN A 592 26.39 1.99 -19.80
CA GLN A 592 27.24 1.19 -18.91
C GLN A 592 28.49 1.93 -18.41
N VAL A 593 28.79 3.10 -18.96
CA VAL A 593 29.94 3.92 -18.55
C VAL A 593 29.57 5.35 -18.17
N GLY A 594 28.29 5.72 -18.25
CA GLY A 594 27.80 7.05 -17.86
C GLY A 594 26.51 7.44 -18.59
N GLU A 595 26.31 8.73 -18.81
CA GLU A 595 25.19 9.27 -19.58
C GLU A 595 25.48 9.21 -21.09
N ALA A 596 24.45 8.96 -21.89
CA ALA A 596 24.53 8.89 -23.35
C ALA A 596 23.51 9.84 -23.99
N GLN A 597 23.96 10.72 -24.88
CA GLN A 597 23.11 11.72 -25.54
C GLN A 597 23.29 11.67 -27.06
N GLN A 598 22.18 11.50 -27.77
CA GLN A 598 22.17 11.57 -29.22
C GLN A 598 22.13 13.04 -29.68
N ILE A 599 23.00 13.40 -30.63
CA ILE A 599 23.04 14.74 -31.21
C ILE A 599 23.11 14.69 -32.75
N PRO A 600 22.70 15.75 -33.46
CA PRO A 600 22.87 15.83 -34.90
C PRO A 600 24.35 15.84 -35.31
N GLU A 601 24.71 15.15 -36.41
CA GLU A 601 26.09 15.11 -36.94
C GLU A 601 26.64 16.53 -37.20
N THR A 602 25.80 17.48 -37.62
CA THR A 602 26.18 18.88 -37.88
C THR A 602 26.76 19.60 -36.67
N ASN A 603 26.38 19.19 -35.45
CA ASN A 603 26.84 19.78 -34.20
C ASN A 603 27.91 18.91 -33.52
N PHE A 604 28.23 17.73 -34.07
CA PHE A 604 29.00 16.72 -33.36
C PHE A 604 30.41 17.19 -33.01
N ASP A 605 31.11 17.87 -33.91
CA ASP A 605 32.50 18.27 -33.68
C ASP A 605 32.67 19.25 -32.52
N ILE A 606 31.79 20.25 -32.41
CA ILE A 606 31.84 21.23 -31.33
C ILE A 606 31.37 20.61 -30.01
N SER A 607 30.33 19.80 -30.02
CA SER A 607 29.83 19.12 -28.82
C SER A 607 30.83 18.08 -28.30
N ALA A 608 31.49 17.33 -29.19
CA ALA A 608 32.56 16.39 -28.83
C ALA A 608 33.75 17.10 -28.17
N VAL A 609 34.09 18.32 -28.61
CA VAL A 609 35.13 19.15 -27.98
C VAL A 609 34.68 19.62 -26.60
N LEU A 610 33.42 20.03 -26.44
CA LEU A 610 32.88 20.39 -25.12
C LEU A 610 32.96 19.20 -24.15
N VAL A 611 32.53 18.01 -24.57
CA VAL A 611 32.53 16.81 -23.71
C VAL A 611 33.93 16.26 -23.45
N GLY A 612 34.81 16.29 -24.45
CA GLY A 612 36.16 15.72 -24.38
C GLY A 612 37.23 16.66 -23.82
N CYS A 613 37.13 17.97 -24.07
CA CYS A 613 38.17 18.96 -23.72
C CYS A 613 37.79 19.83 -22.52
N ALA A 614 36.52 20.21 -22.34
CA ALA A 614 36.16 21.16 -21.30
C ALA A 614 36.55 20.69 -19.89
N GLY A 615 36.42 19.39 -19.61
CA GLY A 615 36.87 18.81 -18.33
C GLY A 615 38.35 19.05 -18.04
N SER A 616 39.22 18.93 -19.05
CA SER A 616 40.66 19.21 -18.88
C SER A 616 40.96 20.69 -18.64
N LEU A 617 40.18 21.59 -19.24
CA LEU A 617 40.31 23.03 -19.02
C LEU A 617 39.86 23.40 -17.60
N LEU A 618 38.80 22.77 -17.09
CA LEU A 618 38.33 22.99 -15.72
C LEU A 618 39.34 22.52 -14.66
N LEU A 619 40.14 21.50 -14.96
CA LEU A 619 41.22 21.06 -14.06
C LEU A 619 42.30 22.14 -13.87
N LEU A 620 42.52 23.04 -14.85
CA LEU A 620 43.43 24.18 -14.67
C LEU A 620 42.90 25.17 -13.61
N ALA A 621 41.59 25.39 -13.56
CA ALA A 621 40.99 26.19 -12.49
C ALA A 621 41.13 25.52 -11.13
N VAL A 622 40.98 24.20 -11.06
CA VAL A 622 41.22 23.43 -9.83
C VAL A 622 42.68 23.57 -9.39
N ASP A 623 43.65 23.40 -10.29
CA ASP A 623 45.08 23.56 -9.97
C ASP A 623 45.38 24.96 -9.44
N GLY A 624 44.84 26.01 -10.06
CA GLY A 624 45.01 27.38 -9.57
C GLY A 624 44.46 27.60 -8.16
N LEU A 625 43.31 27.00 -7.83
CA LEU A 625 42.74 27.04 -6.47
C LEU A 625 43.59 26.25 -5.47
N LEU A 626 44.17 25.12 -5.89
CA LEU A 626 45.07 24.32 -5.05
C LEU A 626 46.38 25.05 -4.78
N ASP A 627 46.96 25.69 -5.79
CA ASP A 627 48.20 26.46 -5.64
C ASP A 627 48.00 27.66 -4.71
N ALA A 628 46.83 28.32 -4.77
CA ALA A 628 46.45 29.37 -3.82
C ALA A 628 46.32 28.82 -2.38
N ALA A 629 45.68 27.67 -2.20
CA ALA A 629 45.55 27.04 -0.89
C ALA A 629 46.93 26.62 -0.31
N VAL A 630 47.83 26.14 -1.16
CA VAL A 630 49.20 25.78 -0.79
C VAL A 630 50.02 27.02 -0.43
N ALA A 631 49.87 28.11 -1.17
CA ALA A 631 50.54 29.38 -0.88
C ALA A 631 50.15 29.95 0.49
N GLU A 632 48.92 29.70 0.94
CA GLU A 632 48.40 30.08 2.26
C GLU A 632 48.63 29.00 3.35
N GLY A 633 49.43 27.97 3.06
CA GLY A 633 49.89 26.98 4.05
C GLY A 633 49.04 25.72 4.21
N VAL A 634 48.01 25.50 3.38
CA VAL A 634 47.21 24.27 3.38
C VAL A 634 47.93 23.15 2.63
N LYS A 635 47.98 21.94 3.20
CA LYS A 635 48.59 20.79 2.53
C LYS A 635 47.81 20.41 1.28
N ARG A 636 48.51 20.17 0.17
CA ARG A 636 47.91 19.87 -1.14
C ARG A 636 46.86 18.72 -1.11
N PRO A 637 47.05 17.60 -0.40
CA PRO A 637 46.03 16.54 -0.31
C PRO A 637 44.73 16.99 0.39
N GLU A 638 44.84 17.80 1.44
CA GLU A 638 43.68 18.33 2.18
C GLU A 638 42.92 19.36 1.33
N ALA A 639 43.66 20.26 0.68
CA ALA A 639 43.10 21.23 -0.28
C ALA A 639 42.39 20.54 -1.44
N THR A 640 42.97 19.45 -1.97
CA THR A 640 42.40 18.67 -3.07
C THR A 640 41.01 18.16 -2.71
N LYS A 641 40.85 17.56 -1.53
CA LYS A 641 39.55 17.05 -1.09
C LYS A 641 38.50 18.16 -0.96
N MET A 642 38.87 19.30 -0.36
CA MET A 642 37.96 20.44 -0.16
C MET A 642 37.52 21.08 -1.47
N VAL A 643 38.48 21.41 -2.35
CA VAL A 643 38.22 22.10 -3.62
C VAL A 643 37.39 21.21 -4.55
N VAL A 644 37.76 19.93 -4.70
CA VAL A 644 37.04 19.00 -5.59
C VAL A 644 35.61 18.74 -5.11
N SER A 645 35.41 18.51 -3.81
CA SER A 645 34.05 18.25 -3.27
C SER A 645 33.14 19.47 -3.42
N SER A 646 33.68 20.67 -3.18
CA SER A 646 32.95 21.93 -3.38
C SER A 646 32.58 22.15 -4.85
N ALA A 647 33.52 21.89 -5.77
CA ALA A 647 33.28 21.98 -7.20
C ALA A 647 32.19 21.01 -7.68
N ILE A 648 32.21 19.76 -7.22
CA ILE A 648 31.18 18.76 -7.54
C ILE A 648 29.79 19.23 -7.08
N GLY A 649 29.67 19.68 -5.83
CA GLY A 649 28.40 20.15 -5.28
C GLY A 649 27.84 21.35 -6.05
N MET A 650 28.70 22.32 -6.38
CA MET A 650 28.31 23.50 -7.14
C MET A 650 27.88 23.19 -8.57
N LEU A 651 28.60 22.32 -9.27
CA LEU A 651 28.26 21.92 -10.64
C LEU A 651 26.96 21.08 -10.68
N GLY A 652 26.64 20.35 -9.61
CA GLY A 652 25.38 19.62 -9.47
C GLY A 652 24.13 20.49 -9.35
N LEU A 653 24.26 21.79 -9.03
CA LEU A 653 23.11 22.71 -8.93
C LEU A 653 22.69 23.31 -10.29
N VAL A 654 23.53 23.23 -11.32
CA VAL A 654 23.25 23.83 -12.64
C VAL A 654 22.10 23.11 -13.36
N PRO A 655 22.02 21.76 -13.40
CA PRO A 655 20.89 21.05 -14.01
C PRO A 655 19.54 21.25 -13.28
N ALA A 656 19.53 21.76 -12.05
CA ALA A 656 18.32 22.02 -11.26
C ALA A 656 17.54 23.28 -11.69
N GLY A 657 17.88 23.87 -12.85
CA GLY A 657 17.12 24.94 -13.50
C GLY A 657 17.64 26.36 -13.29
N ASN A 658 18.75 26.55 -12.55
CA ASN A 658 19.33 27.88 -12.34
C ASN A 658 20.44 28.18 -13.36
N HIS A 659 20.35 29.33 -14.04
CA HIS A 659 21.40 29.79 -14.93
C HIS A 659 22.71 30.03 -14.15
N PRO A 660 23.91 29.66 -14.66
CA PRO A 660 25.17 29.79 -13.92
C PRO A 660 25.47 31.20 -13.40
N SER A 661 25.03 32.25 -14.10
CA SER A 661 25.19 33.63 -13.60
C SER A 661 24.42 33.89 -12.31
N VAL A 662 23.22 33.32 -12.18
CA VAL A 662 22.35 33.46 -10.99
C VAL A 662 22.98 32.73 -9.79
N LEU A 663 23.53 31.53 -10.02
CA LEU A 663 24.26 30.82 -8.96
C LEU A 663 25.48 31.60 -8.46
N ARG A 664 26.23 32.24 -9.37
CA ARG A 664 27.37 33.10 -8.97
C ARG A 664 26.89 34.30 -8.15
N GLU A 665 25.81 34.95 -8.55
CA GLU A 665 25.23 36.10 -7.81
C GLU A 665 24.75 35.70 -6.42
N ASN A 666 24.07 34.55 -6.29
CA ASN A 666 23.56 34.05 -5.02
C ASN A 666 24.67 33.70 -4.00
N ILE A 667 25.88 33.37 -4.48
CA ILE A 667 27.04 33.07 -3.63
C ILE A 667 27.85 34.33 -3.31
N ALA A 668 27.78 35.34 -4.17
CA ALA A 668 28.56 36.56 -4.07
C ALA A 668 27.86 37.59 -3.16
N SER A 669 28.11 37.52 -1.85
CA SER A 669 27.61 38.52 -0.91
C SER A 669 28.24 39.91 -1.16
N PRO A 670 27.47 41.01 -1.01
CA PRO A 670 28.01 42.38 -1.11
C PRO A 670 29.23 42.59 -0.19
N GLY A 671 30.34 43.04 -0.76
CA GLY A 671 31.59 43.29 -0.02
C GLY A 671 32.40 42.05 0.40
N GLY A 672 31.90 40.83 0.13
CA GLY A 672 32.53 39.57 0.53
C GLY A 672 33.77 39.18 -0.28
N CYS A 673 34.47 38.13 0.15
CA CYS A 673 35.65 37.59 -0.54
C CYS A 673 35.31 37.05 -1.95
N SER A 674 34.15 36.41 -2.11
CA SER A 674 33.70 35.82 -3.38
C SER A 674 33.56 36.86 -4.50
N ILE A 675 32.96 38.03 -4.23
CA ILE A 675 32.79 39.08 -5.26
C ILE A 675 34.14 39.70 -5.67
N ARG A 676 35.08 39.86 -4.73
CA ARG A 676 36.43 40.36 -5.02
C ARG A 676 37.22 39.40 -5.91
N ALA A 677 37.18 38.10 -5.61
CA ALA A 677 37.82 37.08 -6.42
C ALA A 677 37.24 37.01 -7.84
N LEU A 678 35.90 37.11 -7.98
CA LEU A 678 35.25 37.15 -9.29
C LEU A 678 35.68 38.35 -10.13
N LEU A 679 35.77 39.55 -9.53
CA LEU A 679 36.21 40.75 -10.24
C LEU A 679 37.65 40.61 -10.78
N GLU A 680 38.56 39.98 -10.05
CA GLU A 680 39.92 39.71 -10.55
C GLU A 680 39.95 38.73 -11.72
N LEU A 681 39.14 37.65 -11.68
CA LEU A 681 39.03 36.73 -12.82
C LEU A 681 38.41 37.39 -14.06
N GLU A 682 37.47 38.32 -13.87
CA GLU A 682 36.89 39.08 -14.97
C GLU A 682 37.91 40.07 -15.57
N LYS A 683 38.74 40.73 -14.76
CA LYS A 683 39.86 41.57 -15.25
C LYS A 683 40.85 40.79 -16.11
N LEU A 684 41.12 39.53 -15.73
CA LEU A 684 41.99 38.62 -16.48
C LEU A 684 41.31 38.03 -17.74
N GLY A 685 40.04 38.35 -17.99
CA GLY A 685 39.34 37.91 -19.19
C GLY A 685 39.10 36.39 -19.25
N VAL A 686 38.99 35.73 -18.09
CA VAL A 686 38.96 34.26 -17.99
C VAL A 686 37.85 33.64 -18.85
N ARG A 687 36.65 34.23 -18.88
CA ARG A 687 35.54 33.76 -19.74
C ARG A 687 35.90 33.77 -21.24
N SER A 688 36.59 34.82 -21.68
CA SER A 688 37.08 34.93 -23.06
C SER A 688 38.16 33.89 -23.36
N ALA A 689 39.05 33.62 -22.40
CA ALA A 689 40.08 32.59 -22.53
C ALA A 689 39.49 31.18 -22.73
N TYR A 690 38.50 30.78 -21.90
CA TYR A 690 37.79 29.49 -22.07
C TYR A 690 37.07 29.41 -23.41
N THR A 691 36.40 30.49 -23.83
CA THR A 691 35.67 30.55 -25.10
C THR A 691 36.62 30.37 -26.28
N THR A 692 37.72 31.13 -26.29
CA THR A 692 38.74 31.08 -27.35
C THR A 692 39.41 29.71 -27.42
N ALA A 693 39.72 29.10 -26.26
CA ALA A 693 40.32 27.77 -26.19
C ALA A 693 39.40 26.69 -26.79
N ILE A 694 38.11 26.71 -26.47
CA ILE A 694 37.12 25.77 -27.02
C ILE A 694 36.95 25.97 -28.53
N LEU A 695 36.84 27.22 -29.01
CA LEU A 695 36.71 27.50 -30.44
C LEU A 695 37.94 27.04 -31.23
N THR A 696 39.14 27.31 -30.70
CA THR A 696 40.42 26.85 -31.30
C THR A 696 40.49 25.32 -31.34
N ALA A 697 40.08 24.65 -30.27
CA ALA A 697 40.02 23.19 -30.23
C ALA A 697 39.00 22.61 -31.21
N ALA A 698 37.86 23.28 -31.40
CA ALA A 698 36.84 22.89 -32.36
C ALA A 698 37.32 23.04 -33.82
N GLU A 699 38.04 24.11 -34.15
CA GLU A 699 38.68 24.27 -35.47
C GLU A 699 39.70 23.16 -35.72
N LYS A 700 40.52 22.81 -34.72
CA LYS A 700 41.47 21.70 -34.83
C LYS A 700 40.78 20.36 -35.02
N SER A 701 39.66 20.11 -34.32
CA SER A 701 38.86 18.88 -34.40
C SER A 701 38.33 18.66 -35.82
N LYS A 702 37.77 19.70 -36.45
CA LYS A 702 37.30 19.66 -37.86
C LYS A 702 38.41 19.31 -38.85
N GLY A 703 39.66 19.68 -38.53
CA GLY A 703 40.84 19.37 -39.34
C GLY A 703 41.32 17.91 -39.25
N LEU A 704 40.86 17.11 -38.28
CA LEU A 704 41.25 15.70 -38.12
C LEU A 704 40.47 14.74 -39.05
N SER A 705 39.37 15.24 -39.61
CA SER A 705 38.48 14.52 -40.53
C SER A 705 38.91 14.61 -41.99
N LYS A 706 39.83 15.52 -42.31
CA LYS A 706 40.52 15.62 -43.60
C LYS A 706 41.83 14.84 -43.53
#